data_AF-A0A9W7T0M4-F1
#
_entry.id   AF-A0A9W7T0M4-F1
#
_cell.length_a   1.000
_cell.length_b   1.000
_cell.length_c   1.000
_cell.angle_alpha   90.00
_cell.angle_beta   90.00
_cell.angle_gamma   90.00
#
_symmetry.space_group_name_H-M   'P 1'
#
loop_
_entity.id
_entity.type
_entity.pdbx_description
1 polymer ?
#
loop_
_entity_poly.entity_id
_entity_poly.type
_entity_poly.pdbx_seq_one_letter_code
_entity_poly.pdbx_strand_id
1 'polypeptide(L)'
;MQDVLKSPYRPLFLVLTSFGLLLVLLITFPPPPNAAPHPLFGHIFRTRGLHILVPTPDVRLDSCRLLLSAAAAGYPDPVLIGWGGRGLYNGSESNLFRISETLAYLRTLKKSAGDDLVVLTDPQAVVFQLPPEVLIRRYFRAIRRKNEKLKKDRIYRRRGPDGIPVMDSILFGASTSCVSNDILHSGVCTELSDHEFTAVPGSTNALYLDSGIMIGSVKDILALFIMVMDRIDEEFNDQFSDRHSEKHYLTMVWDDQELARNSARTGVAKDRLRYGMLPERVEFGIAIDQASEVFMSSASHEQEVTWMTFSESDGDPTMEKAVAASGWQDLMELPRPPIVIDEAADAPDGGVHKTWRDVSLGVNERTGEVFPVYRIVGNRRLHDVWWPGMWFHPNADQVLRTARKQRLKAMATELELGQPVHVAEVNKARYIAVPYSQGDEFQRMRSRDRGMAKGGVWNDAGVYMSWRETSAGTLLLVLAGQISPFSIFARSSRHGHIQLATRGLHYIVPTSKTTTGLCRLFMSSAVNGYPDPVLVGWGGAARQDGLSTKGHLFKVSEILYYLDTLRPAQDDDLVLVIDAFNLWLQLPPQVLIERYFQAIEKQDGRLDDAGILDENGASQESIKNTILFGADTECWPQDSDKGMHCQYMPDNPLADDVYGPATDGPRFLNSGTMIGPVKDLKRLLQAVISTIEAEFNEKFLHRTSDQHYIAMVWARQEQERTHLAANITKDVSTEASHEYHVAIDHDSDVFMLSSWSQPYIVWMTFDHSAMRTPSATQRSKHDPNRLDRLKLGPDLTSLQRPFPDTPRNSSLPQQITWADVILGTNTVTGKAFPAYHVTELTETLDARWLLMWFQAHGRALLRAQRARRVAATSTDAHAEAVVAEVRGVRYTTVHAHRGNRQQNSRARDWRNVNGGAWSDLGKYMTWNKLCAANEHEVFVD
;
A
#
# COMPACT_ATOMS: atom_id res chain seq x y z
N MET A 1 13.48 -22.24 89.87
CA MET A 1 12.94 -22.05 88.50
C MET A 1 11.55 -22.70 88.32
N GLN A 2 10.70 -22.71 89.35
CA GLN A 2 9.26 -23.01 89.27
C GLN A 2 8.39 -21.78 89.64
N ASP A 3 9.02 -20.62 89.89
CA ASP A 3 8.37 -19.38 90.37
C ASP A 3 8.16 -18.28 89.29
N VAL A 4 8.51 -18.51 88.01
CA VAL A 4 8.10 -17.60 86.91
C VAL A 4 6.62 -17.83 86.54
N LEU A 5 6.06 -18.99 86.87
CA LEU A 5 4.71 -19.41 86.48
C LEU A 5 3.57 -18.73 87.26
N LYS A 6 3.85 -17.76 88.14
CA LYS A 6 2.83 -17.07 88.96
C LYS A 6 2.78 -15.54 88.78
N SER A 7 3.56 -14.96 87.85
CA SER A 7 3.61 -13.50 87.67
C SER A 7 2.52 -12.96 86.70
N PRO A 8 1.82 -11.86 87.06
CA PRO A 8 0.74 -11.28 86.26
C PRO A 8 1.19 -10.68 84.92
N TYR A 9 2.49 -10.55 84.67
CA TYR A 9 3.07 -10.11 83.38
C TYR A 9 3.34 -11.27 82.41
N ARG A 10 2.91 -12.49 82.78
CA ARG A 10 2.82 -13.67 81.90
C ARG A 10 2.30 -13.38 80.50
N PRO A 11 1.22 -12.60 80.28
CA PRO A 11 0.71 -12.39 78.93
C PRO A 11 1.73 -11.65 78.05
N LEU A 12 2.49 -10.70 78.60
CA LEU A 12 3.45 -9.90 77.81
C LEU A 12 4.63 -10.75 77.32
N PHE A 13 5.11 -11.68 78.15
CA PHE A 13 6.20 -12.58 77.77
C PHE A 13 5.74 -13.66 76.78
N LEU A 14 4.50 -14.13 76.92
CA LEU A 14 3.87 -15.04 75.96
C LEU A 14 3.67 -14.37 74.60
N VAL A 15 3.28 -13.10 74.55
CA VAL A 15 3.11 -12.36 73.29
C VAL A 15 4.45 -12.18 72.56
N LEU A 16 5.51 -11.80 73.27
CA LEU A 16 6.84 -11.60 72.67
C LEU A 16 7.44 -12.90 72.12
N THR A 17 7.27 -14.02 72.83
CA THR A 17 7.72 -15.34 72.36
C THR A 17 6.89 -15.83 71.17
N SER A 18 5.58 -15.58 71.16
CA SER A 18 4.70 -15.90 70.02
C SER A 18 5.11 -15.16 68.75
N PHE A 19 5.45 -13.86 68.87
CA PHE A 19 5.88 -13.06 67.74
C PHE A 19 7.24 -13.51 67.18
N GLY A 20 8.18 -13.86 68.06
CA GLY A 20 9.48 -14.41 67.65
C GLY A 20 9.35 -15.75 66.94
N LEU A 21 8.46 -16.64 67.42
CA LEU A 21 8.23 -17.94 66.80
C LEU A 21 7.49 -17.83 65.47
N LEU A 22 6.57 -16.87 65.33
CA LEU A 22 5.90 -16.56 64.05
C LEU A 22 6.90 -16.04 63.01
N LEU A 23 7.88 -15.22 63.44
CA LEU A 23 8.95 -14.73 62.57
C LEU A 23 9.86 -15.89 62.12
N VAL A 24 10.22 -16.80 63.03
CA VAL A 24 11.02 -17.99 62.69
C VAL A 24 10.24 -18.95 61.78
N LEU A 25 8.93 -19.13 62.00
CA LEU A 25 8.06 -19.92 61.12
C LEU A 25 7.91 -19.29 59.72
N LEU A 26 7.82 -17.97 59.60
CA LEU A 26 7.79 -17.26 58.31
C LEU A 26 9.13 -17.29 57.57
N ILE A 27 10.24 -17.48 58.29
CA ILE A 27 11.60 -17.63 57.71
C ILE A 27 11.89 -19.09 57.32
N THR A 28 11.41 -20.06 58.11
CA THR A 28 11.66 -21.50 57.87
C THR A 28 10.64 -22.15 56.94
N PHE A 29 9.42 -21.60 56.84
CA PHE A 29 8.35 -22.07 55.96
C PHE A 29 7.71 -20.89 55.20
N PRO A 30 8.38 -20.34 54.17
CA PRO A 30 7.73 -19.44 53.23
C PRO A 30 6.57 -20.17 52.52
N PRO A 31 5.45 -19.47 52.20
CA PRO A 31 4.20 -20.09 51.78
C PRO A 31 4.34 -20.90 50.46
N PRO A 32 3.56 -21.98 50.30
CA PRO A 32 3.43 -22.64 49.00
C PRO A 32 2.93 -21.60 47.99
N PRO A 33 3.62 -21.35 46.87
CA PRO A 33 3.37 -20.15 46.05
C PRO A 33 2.03 -20.14 45.27
N ASN A 34 1.09 -21.06 45.55
CA ASN A 34 -0.18 -21.23 44.83
C ASN A 34 -1.45 -21.16 45.72
N ALA A 35 -1.49 -20.30 46.74
CA ALA A 35 -2.76 -19.88 47.35
C ALA A 35 -2.75 -18.35 47.51
N ALA A 36 -3.46 -17.67 46.61
CA ALA A 36 -3.48 -16.21 46.47
C ALA A 36 -4.17 -15.50 47.66
N PRO A 37 -3.66 -14.33 48.10
CA PRO A 37 -4.43 -13.42 48.95
C PRO A 37 -5.66 -12.90 48.19
N HIS A 38 -6.84 -12.97 48.82
CA HIS A 38 -8.06 -12.36 48.28
C HIS A 38 -7.88 -10.83 48.10
N PRO A 39 -8.39 -10.25 47.00
CA PRO A 39 -7.99 -8.93 46.55
C PRO A 39 -8.88 -7.85 47.17
N LEU A 40 -8.44 -7.20 48.24
CA LEU A 40 -9.15 -6.00 48.74
C LEU A 40 -8.29 -4.75 48.90
N PHE A 41 -6.95 -4.82 48.84
CA PHE A 41 -6.10 -3.61 48.83
C PHE A 41 -4.81 -3.83 48.03
N GLY A 42 -4.84 -3.61 46.71
CA GLY A 42 -3.66 -3.65 45.84
C GLY A 42 -3.03 -2.26 45.68
N HIS A 43 -1.70 -2.17 45.78
CA HIS A 43 -0.93 -0.99 45.34
C HIS A 43 -1.26 -0.69 43.86
N ILE A 44 -1.80 0.50 43.60
CA ILE A 44 -2.29 0.89 42.27
C ILE A 44 -1.09 1.24 41.38
N PHE A 45 -0.57 0.25 40.65
CA PHE A 45 0.36 0.48 39.55
C PHE A 45 -0.38 1.15 38.39
N ARG A 46 0.20 2.20 37.81
CA ARG A 46 -0.34 2.79 36.58
C ARG A 46 0.02 1.87 35.41
N THR A 47 -1.00 1.39 34.70
CA THR A 47 -0.81 0.53 33.53
C THR A 47 -0.67 1.40 32.29
N ARG A 48 0.31 1.09 31.43
CA ARG A 48 0.61 1.83 30.19
C ARG A 48 0.88 0.85 29.06
N GLY A 49 0.55 1.23 27.84
CA GLY A 49 0.87 0.48 26.63
C GLY A 49 2.33 0.62 26.22
N LEU A 50 2.87 -0.43 25.59
CA LEU A 50 4.09 -0.38 24.79
C LEU A 50 3.78 -0.82 23.35
N HIS A 51 4.07 0.05 22.38
CA HIS A 51 3.84 -0.17 20.96
C HIS A 51 5.17 -0.24 20.21
N ILE A 52 5.38 -1.28 19.39
CA ILE A 52 6.51 -1.38 18.46
C ILE A 52 5.95 -1.21 17.05
N LEU A 53 6.26 -0.09 16.42
CA LEU A 53 5.70 0.29 15.12
C LEU A 53 6.78 0.15 14.05
N VAL A 54 6.43 -0.62 13.01
CA VAL A 54 7.30 -0.96 11.89
C VAL A 54 6.62 -0.52 10.59
N PRO A 55 6.86 0.70 10.11
CA PRO A 55 6.25 1.18 8.87
C PRO A 55 6.84 0.44 7.67
N THR A 56 6.06 -0.44 7.06
CA THR A 56 6.47 -1.21 5.89
C THR A 56 5.28 -1.83 5.15
N PRO A 57 5.22 -1.73 3.81
CA PRO A 57 4.18 -2.38 3.01
C PRO A 57 4.40 -3.86 2.76
N ASP A 58 5.64 -4.31 2.79
CA ASP A 58 6.05 -5.67 2.44
C ASP A 58 7.17 -6.15 3.36
N VAL A 59 7.22 -7.47 3.64
CA VAL A 59 8.29 -8.02 4.48
C VAL A 59 9.45 -8.42 3.59
N ARG A 60 10.58 -7.76 3.78
CA ARG A 60 11.87 -8.14 3.19
C ARG A 60 12.71 -8.93 4.18
N LEU A 61 13.83 -9.49 3.73
CA LEU A 61 14.70 -10.32 4.56
C LEU A 61 15.14 -9.61 5.85
N ASP A 62 15.56 -8.35 5.77
CA ASP A 62 16.00 -7.60 6.95
C ASP A 62 14.83 -7.19 7.86
N SER A 63 13.64 -7.01 7.30
CA SER A 63 12.42 -6.85 8.10
C SER A 63 12.10 -8.12 8.89
N CYS A 64 12.33 -9.32 8.33
CA CYS A 64 12.25 -10.55 9.10
C CYS A 64 13.24 -10.54 10.28
N ARG A 65 14.47 -10.07 10.11
CA ARG A 65 15.48 -9.99 11.19
C ARG A 65 15.01 -9.10 12.35
N LEU A 66 14.47 -7.91 12.04
CA LEU A 66 13.87 -7.01 13.03
C LEU A 66 12.78 -7.73 13.82
N LEU A 67 11.79 -8.28 13.12
CA LEU A 67 10.62 -8.86 13.74
C LEU A 67 10.98 -10.11 14.59
N LEU A 68 11.90 -10.95 14.10
CA LEU A 68 12.41 -12.11 14.83
C LEU A 68 13.17 -11.68 16.10
N SER A 69 14.03 -10.67 16.00
CA SER A 69 14.80 -10.17 17.14
C SER A 69 13.91 -9.55 18.23
N ALA A 70 12.88 -8.80 17.84
CA ALA A 70 11.88 -8.25 18.75
C ALA A 70 11.15 -9.37 19.52
N ALA A 71 10.70 -10.41 18.79
CA ALA A 71 10.04 -11.55 19.40
C ALA A 71 10.97 -12.35 20.33
N ALA A 72 12.22 -12.56 19.94
CA ALA A 72 13.22 -13.26 20.75
C ALA A 72 13.59 -12.50 22.04
N ALA A 73 13.70 -11.18 21.96
CA ALA A 73 13.97 -10.31 23.11
C ALA A 73 12.73 -10.07 24.01
N GLY A 74 11.56 -10.61 23.65
CA GLY A 74 10.34 -10.54 24.46
C GLY A 74 9.55 -9.24 24.34
N TYR A 75 9.73 -8.50 23.24
CA TYR A 75 8.91 -7.32 22.95
C TYR A 75 7.46 -7.68 22.60
N PRO A 76 6.54 -6.71 22.68
CA PRO A 76 5.22 -6.86 22.09
C PRO A 76 5.31 -7.24 20.60
N ASP A 77 4.38 -8.08 20.12
CA ASP A 77 4.31 -8.45 18.71
C ASP A 77 4.22 -7.15 17.89
N PRO A 78 5.18 -6.86 16.98
CA PRO A 78 5.21 -5.58 16.29
C PRO A 78 3.96 -5.34 15.44
N VAL A 79 3.64 -4.06 15.25
CA VAL A 79 2.58 -3.61 14.35
C VAL A 79 3.22 -3.10 13.06
N LEU A 80 2.93 -3.79 11.96
CA LEU A 80 3.32 -3.37 10.62
C LEU A 80 2.39 -2.23 10.19
N ILE A 81 2.96 -1.05 10.01
CA ILE A 81 2.25 0.18 9.65
C ILE A 81 2.33 0.38 8.13
N GLY A 82 1.19 0.59 7.46
CA GLY A 82 1.07 0.61 6.01
C GLY A 82 1.13 -0.77 5.33
N TRP A 83 0.94 -1.87 6.07
CA TRP A 83 1.12 -3.24 5.59
C TRP A 83 0.20 -3.62 4.43
N GLY A 84 0.77 -4.26 3.39
CA GLY A 84 0.05 -4.64 2.18
C GLY A 84 -0.49 -3.44 1.41
N GLY A 85 0.18 -2.29 1.54
CA GLY A 85 -0.20 -1.03 0.90
C GLY A 85 -1.23 -0.19 1.65
N ARG A 86 -1.58 -0.54 2.90
CA ARG A 86 -2.74 0.04 3.63
C ARG A 86 -2.55 1.43 4.23
N GLY A 87 -1.57 2.19 3.75
CA GLY A 87 -1.33 3.56 4.19
C GLY A 87 -1.92 4.63 3.28
N LEU A 88 -2.11 5.86 3.79
CA LEU A 88 -2.43 7.06 2.98
C LEU A 88 -1.39 7.24 1.86
N TYR A 89 -0.12 7.03 2.21
CA TYR A 89 0.97 6.91 1.28
C TYR A 89 1.22 5.45 1.06
N ASN A 90 0.76 5.04 -0.08
CA ASN A 90 1.10 3.76 -0.58
C ASN A 90 2.50 3.89 -1.27
N GLY A 91 3.56 3.79 -0.45
CA GLY A 91 4.99 3.80 -0.82
C GLY A 91 5.97 3.61 0.34
N SER A 92 6.87 2.61 0.40
CA SER A 92 8.12 2.78 1.18
C SER A 92 9.06 3.80 0.53
N GLU A 93 8.64 4.30 -0.64
CA GLU A 93 9.33 5.23 -1.52
C GLU A 93 8.82 6.68 -1.37
N SER A 94 7.85 6.93 -0.48
CA SER A 94 7.63 8.29 0.02
C SER A 94 8.60 8.54 1.17
N ASN A 95 9.41 9.57 1.01
CA ASN A 95 10.29 10.13 2.05
C ASN A 95 9.57 10.45 3.38
N LEU A 96 8.23 10.44 3.40
CA LEU A 96 7.37 10.82 4.52
C LEU A 96 6.44 9.69 5.00
N PHE A 97 6.42 8.53 4.33
CA PHE A 97 5.56 7.39 4.63
C PHE A 97 5.56 6.99 6.11
N ARG A 98 6.76 6.93 6.71
CA ARG A 98 6.93 6.53 8.10
C ARG A 98 6.38 7.57 9.07
N ILE A 99 6.35 8.86 8.72
CA ILE A 99 5.71 9.91 9.52
C ILE A 99 4.18 9.86 9.33
N SER A 100 3.70 9.87 8.09
CA SER A 100 2.27 9.94 7.75
C SER A 100 1.48 8.74 8.27
N GLU A 101 1.98 7.52 8.07
CA GLU A 101 1.26 6.32 8.46
C GLU A 101 1.33 6.08 9.96
N THR A 102 2.45 6.42 10.58
CA THR A 102 2.54 6.42 12.04
C THR A 102 1.58 7.44 12.62
N LEU A 103 1.49 8.65 12.06
CA LEU A 103 0.53 9.66 12.49
C LEU A 103 -0.91 9.18 12.35
N ALA A 104 -1.26 8.58 11.21
CA ALA A 104 -2.57 7.98 10.99
C ALA A 104 -2.88 6.92 12.05
N TYR A 105 -1.94 6.01 12.32
CA TYR A 105 -2.06 5.00 13.35
C TYR A 105 -2.26 5.61 14.76
N LEU A 106 -1.41 6.56 15.16
CA LEU A 106 -1.50 7.17 16.50
C LEU A 106 -2.83 7.90 16.71
N ARG A 107 -3.42 8.48 15.66
CA ARG A 107 -4.75 9.10 15.69
C ARG A 107 -5.88 8.09 15.93
N THR A 108 -5.67 6.81 15.62
CA THR A 108 -6.65 5.75 15.93
C THR A 108 -6.65 5.34 17.40
N LEU A 109 -5.58 5.63 18.14
CA LEU A 109 -5.45 5.26 19.54
C LEU A 109 -6.39 6.11 20.41
N LYS A 110 -6.96 5.49 21.45
CA LYS A 110 -7.83 6.19 22.40
C LYS A 110 -7.04 7.27 23.13
N LYS A 111 -7.70 8.38 23.51
CA LYS A 111 -7.05 9.47 24.29
C LYS A 111 -6.36 8.98 25.58
N SER A 112 -6.88 7.92 26.20
CA SER A 112 -6.26 7.30 27.38
C SER A 112 -4.88 6.68 27.12
N ALA A 113 -4.57 6.36 25.85
CA ALA A 113 -3.28 5.86 25.42
C ALA A 113 -2.22 6.97 25.26
N GLY A 114 -2.54 8.24 25.52
CA GLY A 114 -1.61 9.35 25.32
C GLY A 114 -0.29 9.22 26.09
N ASP A 115 -0.31 8.53 27.23
CA ASP A 115 0.87 8.25 28.08
C ASP A 115 1.55 6.91 27.76
N ASP A 116 1.04 6.15 26.79
CA ASP A 116 1.63 4.90 26.31
C ASP A 116 2.93 5.19 25.56
N LEU A 117 3.88 4.25 25.61
CA LEU A 117 5.16 4.39 24.93
C LEU A 117 5.12 3.78 23.54
N VAL A 118 5.73 4.48 22.59
CA VAL A 118 5.89 4.05 21.21
C VAL A 118 7.37 3.97 20.90
N VAL A 119 7.81 2.84 20.33
CA VAL A 119 9.11 2.69 19.69
C VAL A 119 8.85 2.62 18.19
N LEU A 120 9.31 3.62 17.45
CA LEU A 120 9.16 3.68 15.99
C LEU A 120 10.49 3.31 15.32
N THR A 121 10.48 2.25 14.51
CA THR A 121 11.70 1.68 13.92
C THR A 121 11.71 1.78 12.40
N ASP A 122 12.90 1.90 11.82
CA ASP A 122 13.17 1.62 10.41
C ASP A 122 12.99 0.11 10.13
N PRO A 123 12.18 -0.27 9.13
CA PRO A 123 11.78 -1.66 8.91
C PRO A 123 12.89 -2.56 8.37
N GLN A 124 14.00 -2.02 7.88
CA GLN A 124 15.08 -2.81 7.27
C GLN A 124 16.41 -2.67 8.01
N ALA A 125 16.52 -1.72 8.96
CA ALA A 125 17.79 -1.39 9.60
C ALA A 125 17.88 -1.76 11.09
N VAL A 126 16.79 -2.15 11.77
CA VAL A 126 16.77 -2.28 13.25
C VAL A 126 16.79 -3.73 13.73
N VAL A 127 17.56 -4.00 14.79
CA VAL A 127 17.63 -5.30 15.49
C VAL A 127 17.56 -5.09 17.01
N PHE A 128 16.72 -5.87 17.68
CA PHE A 128 16.57 -5.85 19.15
C PHE A 128 17.49 -6.87 19.81
N GLN A 129 18.24 -6.43 20.82
CA GLN A 129 19.19 -7.26 21.56
C GLN A 129 18.70 -7.58 22.98
N LEU A 130 18.23 -6.57 23.72
CA LEU A 130 17.88 -6.71 25.14
C LEU A 130 16.37 -6.56 25.38
N PRO A 131 15.84 -7.06 26.52
CA PRO A 131 14.41 -6.99 26.83
C PRO A 131 13.85 -5.55 26.94
N PRO A 132 12.52 -5.36 26.74
CA PRO A 132 11.86 -4.05 26.82
C PRO A 132 12.06 -3.32 28.16
N GLU A 133 12.24 -4.07 29.25
CA GLU A 133 12.53 -3.53 30.59
C GLU A 133 13.77 -2.62 30.59
N VAL A 134 14.85 -3.06 29.92
CA VAL A 134 16.10 -2.30 29.83
C VAL A 134 15.90 -1.05 29.00
N LEU A 135 15.29 -1.20 27.82
CA LEU A 135 15.01 -0.10 26.91
C LEU A 135 14.23 1.01 27.62
N ILE A 136 13.17 0.66 28.34
CA ILE A 136 12.31 1.65 29.02
C ILE A 136 13.04 2.28 30.22
N ARG A 137 13.77 1.50 31.03
CA ARG A 137 14.57 2.04 32.15
C ARG A 137 15.58 3.06 31.67
N ARG A 138 16.32 2.72 30.61
CA ARG A 138 17.37 3.57 30.06
C ARG A 138 16.83 4.79 29.34
N TYR A 139 15.71 4.66 28.61
CA TYR A 139 14.99 5.80 28.06
C TYR A 139 14.64 6.85 29.13
N PHE A 140 14.00 6.44 30.23
CA PHE A 140 13.68 7.40 31.30
C PHE A 140 14.91 7.94 32.01
N ARG A 141 15.98 7.14 32.13
CA ARG A 141 17.26 7.60 32.70
C ARG A 141 17.89 8.68 31.81
N ALA A 142 17.95 8.46 30.50
CA ALA A 142 18.50 9.39 29.52
C ALA A 142 17.71 10.72 29.49
N ILE A 143 16.39 10.65 29.38
CA ILE A 143 15.51 11.83 29.42
C ILE A 143 15.66 12.60 30.73
N ARG A 144 15.73 11.91 31.88
CA ARG A 144 15.93 12.56 33.18
C ARG A 144 17.27 13.28 33.26
N ARG A 145 18.37 12.64 32.83
CA ARG A 145 19.71 13.23 32.83
C ARG A 145 19.76 14.51 31.99
N LYS A 146 19.18 14.47 30.77
CA LYS A 146 19.11 15.64 29.89
C LYS A 146 18.27 16.77 30.49
N ASN A 147 17.10 16.45 31.03
CA ASN A 147 16.27 17.45 31.71
C ASN A 147 16.93 18.07 32.94
N GLU A 148 17.74 17.33 33.70
CA GLU A 148 18.55 17.90 34.79
C GLU A 148 19.62 18.88 34.26
N LYS A 149 20.18 18.63 33.07
CA LYS A 149 21.08 19.60 32.40
C LYS A 149 20.32 20.88 32.03
N LEU A 150 19.14 20.77 31.40
CA LEU A 150 18.28 21.91 31.06
C LEU A 150 17.87 22.73 32.31
N LYS A 151 17.67 22.06 33.45
CA LYS A 151 17.41 22.73 34.75
C LYS A 151 18.61 23.50 35.25
N LYS A 152 19.82 22.91 35.19
CA LYS A 152 21.07 23.57 35.57
C LYS A 152 21.35 24.80 34.71
N ASP A 153 21.04 24.72 33.41
CA ASP A 153 21.14 25.81 32.44
C ASP A 153 20.09 26.93 32.68
N ARG A 154 19.23 26.80 33.71
CA ARG A 154 18.15 27.75 34.08
C ARG A 154 17.11 28.03 33.00
N ILE A 155 17.09 27.25 31.92
CA ILE A 155 16.09 27.36 30.84
C ILE A 155 14.82 26.54 31.14
N TYR A 156 14.90 25.49 31.95
CA TYR A 156 13.75 24.63 32.28
C TYR A 156 12.54 25.37 32.91
N ARG A 157 12.77 26.49 33.61
CA ARG A 157 11.71 27.33 34.21
C ARG A 157 11.30 28.51 33.33
N ARG A 158 12.05 28.79 32.26
CA ARG A 158 11.65 29.79 31.27
C ARG A 158 10.64 29.11 30.36
N ARG A 159 9.48 29.74 30.22
CA ARG A 159 8.57 29.36 29.14
C ARG A 159 9.24 29.74 27.83
N GLY A 160 9.22 28.85 26.85
CA GLY A 160 9.62 29.19 25.49
C GLY A 160 8.83 30.38 24.94
N PRO A 161 9.16 30.89 23.74
CA PRO A 161 8.37 31.92 23.07
C PRO A 161 6.86 31.59 23.02
N ASP A 162 6.54 30.29 22.98
CA ASP A 162 5.22 29.68 22.92
C ASP A 162 4.55 29.42 24.29
N GLY A 163 5.19 29.78 25.41
CA GLY A 163 4.62 29.55 26.73
C GLY A 163 4.83 28.14 27.29
N ILE A 164 5.48 27.22 26.57
CA ILE A 164 5.65 25.80 26.93
C ILE A 164 6.92 25.62 27.78
N PRO A 165 6.91 24.77 28.82
CA PRO A 165 8.13 24.44 29.56
C PRO A 165 9.15 23.71 28.67
N VAL A 166 10.38 24.21 28.66
CA VAL A 166 11.53 23.58 27.97
C VAL A 166 11.89 22.27 28.67
N MET A 167 11.57 21.13 28.05
CA MET A 167 11.87 19.80 28.57
C MET A 167 11.95 18.76 27.45
N ASP A 168 12.80 17.74 27.61
CA ASP A 168 12.89 16.61 26.70
C ASP A 168 11.89 15.50 27.08
N SER A 169 11.26 14.89 26.08
CA SER A 169 10.25 13.82 26.22
C SER A 169 10.23 12.81 25.06
N ILE A 170 11.01 13.01 23.99
CA ILE A 170 11.16 12.07 22.87
C ILE A 170 12.66 11.86 22.65
N LEU A 171 13.12 10.61 22.66
CA LEU A 171 14.52 10.26 22.44
C LEU A 171 14.69 9.64 21.05
N PHE A 172 15.55 10.23 20.23
CA PHE A 172 16.00 9.75 18.93
C PHE A 172 17.37 9.08 19.02
N GLY A 173 17.69 8.24 18.04
CA GLY A 173 19.07 7.82 17.81
C GLY A 173 19.98 9.01 17.51
N ALA A 174 21.29 8.80 17.67
CA ALA A 174 22.31 9.82 17.35
C ALA A 174 23.20 9.38 16.19
N SER A 175 23.56 10.33 15.35
CA SER A 175 24.37 10.21 14.13
C SER A 175 25.60 11.12 14.21
N THR A 176 26.74 10.70 13.65
CA THR A 176 27.92 11.58 13.42
C THR A 176 27.79 12.45 12.16
N SER A 177 26.78 12.19 11.32
CA SER A 177 26.53 12.92 10.07
C SER A 177 25.18 13.67 10.09
N CYS A 178 25.24 14.99 9.78
CA CYS A 178 24.13 15.83 9.32
C CYS A 178 23.77 15.43 7.87
N VAL A 179 22.51 15.63 7.45
CA VAL A 179 22.00 15.09 6.16
C VAL A 179 22.71 15.69 4.93
N SER A 180 22.78 14.84 3.91
CA SER A 180 23.57 14.83 2.68
C SER A 180 23.53 16.08 1.78
N ASN A 181 24.71 16.58 1.43
CA ASN A 181 25.22 17.27 0.22
C ASN A 181 24.36 18.13 -0.73
N ASP A 182 23.03 18.20 -0.65
CA ASP A 182 22.22 18.92 -1.65
C ASP A 182 21.45 20.14 -1.16
N ILE A 183 21.45 20.49 0.14
CA ILE A 183 20.78 21.72 0.61
C ILE A 183 21.58 22.42 1.71
N LEU A 184 22.11 23.60 1.35
CA LEU A 184 23.04 24.43 2.11
C LEU A 184 22.35 25.42 3.07
N HIS A 185 21.21 25.09 3.69
CA HIS A 185 20.40 26.11 4.41
C HIS A 185 19.73 25.73 5.75
N SER A 186 20.04 24.61 6.43
CA SER A 186 19.63 24.45 7.85
C SER A 186 20.68 25.10 8.77
N GLY A 187 20.26 26.03 9.62
CA GLY A 187 21.15 26.88 10.42
C GLY A 187 21.97 26.15 11.49
N VAL A 188 21.60 24.94 11.90
CA VAL A 188 22.29 24.21 12.98
C VAL A 188 23.39 23.30 12.44
N CYS A 189 23.27 22.73 11.23
CA CYS A 189 24.41 22.02 10.62
C CYS A 189 25.60 22.99 10.36
N THR A 190 25.35 24.28 10.16
CA THR A 190 26.35 25.35 9.95
C THR A 190 26.76 26.10 11.23
N GLU A 191 25.89 26.32 12.22
CA GLU A 191 26.28 26.99 13.48
C GLU A 191 26.97 26.04 14.50
N LEU A 192 26.73 24.71 14.42
CA LEU A 192 27.40 23.73 15.29
C LEU A 192 28.88 23.49 14.91
N SER A 193 29.34 23.95 13.75
CA SER A 193 30.78 23.92 13.42
C SER A 193 31.58 24.97 14.20
N ASP A 194 30.91 26.05 14.66
CA ASP A 194 31.58 27.26 15.15
C ASP A 194 31.40 27.48 16.67
N HIS A 195 30.56 26.71 17.35
CA HIS A 195 30.46 26.72 18.81
C HIS A 195 30.85 25.39 19.43
N GLU A 196 31.89 25.42 20.27
CA GLU A 196 32.30 24.35 21.19
C GLU A 196 31.14 23.93 22.11
N PHE A 197 30.26 23.05 21.60
CA PHE A 197 29.59 22.11 22.48
C PHE A 197 30.69 21.20 23.02
N THR A 198 31.25 21.61 24.17
CA THR A 198 32.19 20.80 24.93
C THR A 198 31.59 19.41 25.10
N ALA A 199 32.15 18.45 24.37
CA ALA A 199 31.78 17.05 24.45
C ALA A 199 31.81 16.68 25.94
N VAL A 200 30.73 16.08 26.43
CA VAL A 200 30.75 15.52 27.78
C VAL A 200 31.94 14.56 27.81
N PRO A 201 32.86 14.62 28.79
CA PRO A 201 33.99 13.71 28.83
C PRO A 201 33.49 12.26 28.77
N GLY A 202 33.85 11.52 27.72
CA GLY A 202 33.33 10.17 27.43
C GLY A 202 32.14 10.10 26.44
N SER A 203 31.68 11.23 25.89
CA SER A 203 30.67 11.30 24.82
C SER A 203 31.28 10.88 23.48
N THR A 204 30.52 10.08 22.73
CA THR A 204 30.82 9.75 21.34
C THR A 204 30.55 10.97 20.43
N ASN A 205 31.22 11.10 19.28
CA ASN A 205 31.11 12.27 18.37
C ASN A 205 29.75 12.36 17.63
N ALA A 206 28.72 11.65 18.09
CA ALA A 206 27.38 11.65 17.51
C ALA A 206 26.58 12.88 17.97
N LEU A 207 26.59 13.94 17.15
CA LEU A 207 25.98 15.23 17.45
C LEU A 207 24.64 15.48 16.74
N TYR A 208 24.27 14.64 15.78
CA TYR A 208 23.10 14.86 14.93
C TYR A 208 21.97 13.86 15.20
N LEU A 209 20.74 14.24 14.85
CA LEU A 209 19.56 13.40 14.96
C LEU A 209 19.57 12.26 13.94
N ASP A 210 19.30 11.04 14.40
CA ASP A 210 18.99 9.89 13.54
C ASP A 210 17.48 9.59 13.58
N SER A 211 16.78 9.82 12.46
CA SER A 211 15.34 9.61 12.37
C SER A 211 14.95 8.13 12.41
N GLY A 212 15.86 7.21 12.05
CA GLY A 212 15.53 5.80 11.82
C GLY A 212 15.12 5.00 13.05
N ILE A 213 15.29 5.55 14.25
CA ILE A 213 14.74 4.98 15.49
C ILE A 213 14.45 6.06 16.53
N MET A 214 13.30 5.95 17.19
CA MET A 214 12.93 6.84 18.30
C MET A 214 12.00 6.16 19.32
N ILE A 215 11.98 6.69 20.54
CA ILE A 215 11.04 6.33 21.60
C ILE A 215 10.46 7.59 22.27
N GLY A 216 9.16 7.56 22.52
CA GLY A 216 8.46 8.67 23.17
C GLY A 216 7.05 8.25 23.60
N SER A 217 6.31 9.15 24.22
CA SER A 217 4.89 8.90 24.51
C SER A 217 4.03 9.14 23.26
N VAL A 218 2.88 8.47 23.15
CA VAL A 218 1.94 8.64 22.04
C VAL A 218 1.60 10.11 21.84
N LYS A 219 1.27 10.85 22.91
CA LYS A 219 0.87 12.26 22.80
C LYS A 219 2.01 13.15 22.31
N ASP A 220 3.25 12.89 22.74
CA ASP A 220 4.39 13.73 22.41
C ASP A 220 4.80 13.49 20.95
N ILE A 221 4.85 12.22 20.52
CA ILE A 221 5.13 11.85 19.13
C ILE A 221 4.01 12.33 18.21
N LEU A 222 2.74 12.20 18.63
CA LEU A 222 1.60 12.72 17.88
C LEU A 222 1.71 14.23 17.69
N ALA A 223 2.06 14.98 18.74
CA ALA A 223 2.24 16.42 18.64
C ALA A 223 3.41 16.81 17.72
N LEU A 224 4.53 16.09 17.80
CA LEU A 224 5.67 16.28 16.92
C LEU A 224 5.29 16.02 15.46
N PHE A 225 4.64 14.89 15.16
CA PHE A 225 4.31 14.52 13.78
C PHE A 225 3.21 15.37 13.18
N ILE A 226 2.26 15.88 13.99
CA ILE A 226 1.31 16.89 13.52
C ILE A 226 2.06 18.14 13.07
N MET A 227 2.98 18.67 13.89
CA MET A 227 3.74 19.86 13.51
C MET A 227 4.62 19.61 12.29
N VAL A 228 5.29 18.47 12.22
CA VAL A 228 6.13 18.12 11.05
C VAL A 228 5.26 18.06 9.79
N MET A 229 4.06 17.47 9.87
CA MET A 229 3.11 17.46 8.76
C MET A 229 2.57 18.86 8.42
N ASP A 230 2.25 19.69 9.41
CA ASP A 230 1.83 21.08 9.17
C ASP A 230 2.96 21.87 8.48
N ARG A 231 4.22 21.63 8.88
CA ARG A 231 5.40 22.25 8.25
C ARG A 231 5.62 21.76 6.82
N ILE A 232 5.42 20.46 6.59
CA ILE A 232 5.43 19.87 5.25
C ILE A 232 4.33 20.53 4.40
N ASP A 233 3.11 20.69 4.94
CA ASP A 233 1.97 21.29 4.23
C ASP A 233 2.21 22.79 3.92
N GLU A 234 2.82 23.54 4.85
CA GLU A 234 3.25 24.94 4.62
C GLU A 234 4.26 25.04 3.48
N GLU A 235 5.26 24.16 3.44
CA GLU A 235 6.29 24.13 2.40
C GLU A 235 5.81 23.46 1.11
N PHE A 236 4.70 22.71 1.13
CA PHE A 236 4.05 22.12 -0.05
C PHE A 236 3.41 23.16 -0.97
N ASN A 237 3.17 24.37 -0.46
CA ASN A 237 2.77 25.52 -1.29
C ASN A 237 3.95 26.11 -2.07
N ASP A 238 5.19 25.77 -1.71
CA ASP A 238 6.39 26.10 -2.48
C ASP A 238 6.83 24.88 -3.33
N GLN A 239 7.30 25.16 -4.55
CA GLN A 239 7.59 24.19 -5.62
C GLN A 239 8.76 23.20 -5.35
N PHE A 240 9.06 22.87 -4.09
CA PHE A 240 10.27 22.14 -3.68
C PHE A 240 10.07 21.04 -2.63
N SER A 241 8.84 20.73 -2.20
CA SER A 241 8.58 19.75 -1.12
C SER A 241 8.99 18.31 -1.45
N ASP A 242 8.99 17.92 -2.72
CA ASP A 242 9.29 16.55 -3.17
C ASP A 242 10.78 16.14 -2.98
N ARG A 243 11.69 17.09 -2.65
CA ARG A 243 13.13 16.82 -2.45
C ARG A 243 13.56 16.49 -1.02
N HIS A 244 12.66 16.58 -0.04
CA HIS A 244 13.04 16.52 1.37
C HIS A 244 12.70 15.17 2.02
N SER A 245 13.65 14.62 2.79
CA SER A 245 13.47 13.35 3.52
C SER A 245 12.77 13.54 4.88
N GLU A 246 12.16 12.50 5.45
CA GLU A 246 11.67 12.54 6.85
C GLU A 246 12.75 13.03 7.83
N LYS A 247 14.01 12.62 7.60
CA LYS A 247 15.15 13.05 8.41
C LYS A 247 15.38 14.56 8.29
N HIS A 248 15.16 15.14 7.11
CA HIS A 248 15.28 16.58 6.89
C HIS A 248 14.30 17.36 7.77
N TYR A 249 12.99 17.08 7.65
CA TYR A 249 11.97 17.80 8.41
C TYR A 249 12.08 17.60 9.93
N LEU A 250 12.40 16.38 10.37
CA LEU A 250 12.63 16.11 11.80
C LEU A 250 13.88 16.84 12.32
N THR A 251 14.91 16.99 11.49
CA THR A 251 16.10 17.77 11.85
C THR A 251 15.79 19.26 11.89
N MET A 252 15.03 19.81 10.93
CA MET A 252 14.62 21.22 10.94
C MET A 252 13.81 21.58 12.20
N VAL A 253 12.83 20.76 12.58
CA VAL A 253 12.03 21.01 13.79
C VAL A 253 12.89 20.92 15.05
N TRP A 254 13.86 20.00 15.07
CA TRP A 254 14.82 19.91 16.17
C TRP A 254 15.77 21.11 16.21
N ASP A 255 16.22 21.59 15.06
CA ASP A 255 17.10 22.74 14.89
C ASP A 255 16.42 24.02 15.43
N ASP A 256 15.15 24.25 15.06
CA ASP A 256 14.37 25.38 15.55
C ASP A 256 14.20 25.35 17.08
N GLN A 257 14.00 24.15 17.65
CA GLN A 257 13.93 23.97 19.11
C GLN A 257 15.26 24.33 19.78
N GLU A 258 16.39 23.82 19.29
CA GLU A 258 17.69 24.08 19.92
C GLU A 258 18.14 25.53 19.74
N LEU A 259 17.83 26.17 18.61
CA LEU A 259 18.06 27.59 18.38
C LEU A 259 17.24 28.46 19.37
N ALA A 260 15.97 28.13 19.59
CA ALA A 260 15.13 28.79 20.57
C ALA A 260 15.69 28.62 22.01
N ARG A 261 16.15 27.41 22.35
CA ARG A 261 16.79 27.13 23.65
C ARG A 261 18.10 27.90 23.81
N ASN A 262 18.95 27.99 22.77
CA ASN A 262 20.21 28.74 22.80
C ASN A 262 19.97 30.24 22.97
N SER A 263 19.01 30.80 22.22
CA SER A 263 18.58 32.20 22.35
C SER A 263 18.09 32.50 23.78
N ALA A 264 17.36 31.57 24.39
CA ALA A 264 16.91 31.69 25.78
C ALA A 264 18.06 31.60 26.80
N ARG A 265 19.16 30.90 26.49
CA ARG A 265 20.38 30.82 27.33
C ARG A 265 21.19 32.11 27.26
N THR A 266 21.47 32.63 26.06
CA THR A 266 22.38 33.76 25.84
C THR A 266 21.72 35.12 26.02
N GLY A 267 20.38 35.20 25.93
CA GLY A 267 19.62 36.45 26.06
C GLY A 267 19.77 37.40 24.86
N VAL A 268 20.47 36.97 23.81
CA VAL A 268 20.63 37.70 22.55
C VAL A 268 19.54 37.20 21.60
N ALA A 269 18.42 37.89 21.56
CA ALA A 269 17.32 37.57 20.64
C ALA A 269 16.95 38.83 19.88
N LYS A 270 17.46 39.05 18.67
CA LYS A 270 16.99 40.22 17.89
C LYS A 270 16.84 40.07 16.38
N ASP A 271 17.58 39.22 15.67
CA ASP A 271 17.58 39.37 14.20
C ASP A 271 16.75 38.36 13.41
N ARG A 272 16.34 37.20 13.96
CA ARG A 272 15.36 36.29 13.30
C ARG A 272 13.97 36.27 13.94
N LEU A 273 13.90 36.46 15.26
CA LEU A 273 12.63 36.62 16.00
C LEU A 273 11.89 37.93 15.63
N ARG A 274 12.60 39.01 15.25
CA ARG A 274 11.97 40.29 14.87
C ARG A 274 11.25 40.28 13.52
N TYR A 275 11.63 39.39 12.61
CA TYR A 275 11.04 39.31 11.27
C TYR A 275 9.91 38.28 11.17
N GLY A 276 9.46 37.70 12.30
CA GLY A 276 8.36 36.73 12.31
C GLY A 276 8.69 35.39 11.63
N MET A 277 9.97 35.00 11.62
CA MET A 277 10.47 33.86 10.85
C MET A 277 10.50 32.52 11.61
N LEU A 278 10.14 32.48 12.90
CA LEU A 278 10.01 31.24 13.68
C LEU A 278 8.52 30.88 13.87
N PRO A 279 8.16 29.59 13.81
CA PRO A 279 6.78 29.15 13.96
C PRO A 279 6.23 29.45 15.36
N GLU A 280 4.89 29.47 15.48
CA GLU A 280 4.18 29.81 16.73
C GLU A 280 4.51 28.84 17.88
N ARG A 281 4.90 27.60 17.56
CA ARG A 281 5.36 26.58 18.52
C ARG A 281 6.74 26.06 18.14
N VAL A 282 7.66 26.05 19.10
CA VAL A 282 9.08 25.66 18.87
C VAL A 282 9.61 24.62 19.86
N GLU A 283 8.88 24.30 20.94
CA GLU A 283 9.29 23.26 21.91
C GLU A 283 8.48 21.96 21.76
N PHE A 284 9.18 20.87 21.41
CA PHE A 284 8.61 19.54 21.13
C PHE A 284 9.23 18.43 21.99
N GLY A 285 10.20 18.77 22.84
CA GLY A 285 10.90 17.84 23.72
C GLY A 285 11.77 16.81 23.01
N ILE A 286 12.33 17.17 21.86
CA ILE A 286 13.25 16.29 21.11
C ILE A 286 14.61 16.22 21.82
N ALA A 287 15.10 15.00 22.01
CA ALA A 287 16.43 14.67 22.51
C ALA A 287 17.11 13.59 21.65
N ILE A 288 18.45 13.64 21.52
CA ILE A 288 19.25 12.61 20.83
C ILE A 288 20.10 11.75 21.78
N ASP A 289 20.23 10.44 21.55
CA ASP A 289 20.98 9.50 22.41
C ASP A 289 22.50 9.47 22.10
N GLN A 290 23.21 10.54 22.48
CA GLN A 290 24.64 10.71 22.19
C GLN A 290 25.56 9.70 22.89
N ALA A 291 25.09 9.11 23.99
CA ALA A 291 25.85 8.09 24.74
C ALA A 291 25.61 6.68 24.21
N SER A 292 24.66 6.51 23.28
CA SER A 292 24.20 5.21 22.78
C SER A 292 23.76 4.28 23.91
N GLU A 293 23.14 4.85 24.96
CA GLU A 293 22.69 4.11 26.14
C GLU A 293 21.44 3.26 25.81
N VAL A 294 20.63 3.74 24.86
CA VAL A 294 19.36 3.14 24.41
C VAL A 294 19.46 2.67 22.96
N PHE A 295 20.05 3.49 22.08
CA PHE A 295 20.17 3.23 20.65
C PHE A 295 21.63 3.32 20.21
N MET A 296 22.15 2.24 19.65
CA MET A 296 23.45 2.26 18.99
C MET A 296 23.24 2.21 17.47
N SER A 297 23.93 3.09 16.73
CA SER A 297 23.80 3.22 15.28
C SER A 297 25.16 3.01 14.60
N SER A 298 25.22 2.16 13.57
CA SER A 298 26.45 1.95 12.77
C SER A 298 26.87 3.23 12.04
N ALA A 299 25.91 4.12 11.71
CA ALA A 299 26.17 5.40 11.06
C ALA A 299 27.18 6.25 11.84
N SER A 300 27.22 6.05 13.15
CA SER A 300 28.12 6.77 14.05
C SER A 300 29.38 5.97 14.40
N HIS A 301 29.30 4.63 14.44
CA HIS A 301 30.23 3.80 15.21
C HIS A 301 30.40 2.37 14.66
N GLU A 302 30.40 2.16 13.34
CA GLU A 302 30.57 0.82 12.72
C GLU A 302 31.78 0.04 13.29
N GLN A 303 32.87 0.74 13.61
CA GLN A 303 34.09 0.15 14.16
C GLN A 303 34.15 0.11 15.70
N GLU A 304 33.16 0.69 16.41
CA GLU A 304 33.15 0.75 17.88
C GLU A 304 32.08 -0.16 18.51
N VAL A 305 31.58 -1.15 17.76
CA VAL A 305 30.70 -2.23 18.25
C VAL A 305 31.47 -3.53 18.29
N THR A 306 31.47 -4.18 19.45
CA THR A 306 32.04 -5.52 19.62
C THR A 306 31.04 -6.48 20.23
N TRP A 307 31.15 -7.76 19.88
CA TRP A 307 30.32 -8.83 20.41
C TRP A 307 31.14 -9.64 21.40
N MET A 308 30.74 -9.66 22.68
CA MET A 308 31.52 -10.32 23.73
C MET A 308 30.67 -11.14 24.70
N THR A 309 31.29 -12.18 25.26
CA THR A 309 30.68 -13.05 26.27
C THR A 309 31.41 -12.83 27.60
N PHE A 310 30.76 -12.13 28.53
CA PHE A 310 31.38 -11.59 29.74
C PHE A 310 31.90 -12.66 30.73
N SER A 311 31.46 -13.91 30.62
CA SER A 311 32.00 -15.03 31.41
C SER A 311 33.33 -15.59 30.87
N GLU A 312 33.67 -15.28 29.62
CA GLU A 312 34.87 -15.77 28.92
C GLU A 312 35.90 -14.66 28.67
N SER A 313 35.57 -13.40 28.97
CA SER A 313 36.36 -12.21 28.63
C SER A 313 37.08 -11.58 29.84
N ASP A 314 37.33 -12.35 30.89
CA ASP A 314 38.00 -11.89 32.11
C ASP A 314 39.38 -11.26 31.79
N GLY A 315 39.57 -10.00 32.18
CA GLY A 315 40.79 -9.21 31.93
C GLY A 315 40.81 -8.39 30.64
N ASP A 316 39.74 -8.38 29.84
CA ASP A 316 39.58 -7.47 28.70
C ASP A 316 39.27 -6.03 29.17
N PRO A 317 40.04 -5.00 28.77
CA PRO A 317 39.79 -3.60 29.16
C PRO A 317 38.40 -3.07 28.78
N THR A 318 37.84 -3.54 27.66
CA THR A 318 36.49 -3.21 27.22
C THR A 318 35.46 -3.89 28.10
N MET A 319 35.72 -5.12 28.54
CA MET A 319 34.85 -5.81 29.51
C MET A 319 34.86 -5.07 30.85
N GLU A 320 36.02 -4.70 31.40
CA GLU A 320 36.10 -3.97 32.67
C GLU A 320 35.35 -2.63 32.59
N LYS A 321 35.51 -1.92 31.49
CA LYS A 321 34.79 -0.66 31.21
C LYS A 321 33.29 -0.88 31.05
N ALA A 322 32.87 -1.95 30.38
CA ALA A 322 31.47 -2.29 30.22
C ALA A 322 30.82 -2.70 31.55
N VAL A 323 31.51 -3.50 32.35
CA VAL A 323 31.08 -3.88 33.70
C VAL A 323 30.98 -2.66 34.62
N ALA A 324 31.86 -1.67 34.44
CA ALA A 324 31.81 -0.39 35.13
C ALA A 324 30.73 0.57 34.59
N ALA A 325 30.24 0.36 33.37
CA ALA A 325 29.21 1.19 32.75
C ALA A 325 27.84 0.97 33.41
N SER A 326 27.00 2.01 33.38
CA SER A 326 25.72 1.98 34.08
C SER A 326 24.73 0.99 33.47
N GLY A 327 24.87 0.68 32.18
CA GLY A 327 24.06 -0.31 31.50
C GLY A 327 24.40 -1.76 31.85
N TRP A 328 25.58 -2.08 32.36
CA TRP A 328 25.82 -3.48 32.75
C TRP A 328 25.11 -3.87 34.04
N GLN A 329 25.01 -2.92 34.97
CA GLN A 329 24.37 -3.16 36.27
C GLN A 329 22.87 -3.44 36.12
N ASP A 330 22.18 -2.72 35.25
CA ASP A 330 20.75 -2.95 35.02
C ASP A 330 20.44 -4.28 34.33
N LEU A 331 21.36 -4.78 33.52
CA LEU A 331 21.25 -6.09 32.88
C LEU A 331 21.35 -7.24 33.88
N MET A 332 22.16 -7.09 34.93
CA MET A 332 22.31 -8.12 35.98
C MET A 332 21.11 -8.21 36.92
N GLU A 333 20.27 -7.17 36.97
CA GLU A 333 19.01 -7.17 37.71
C GLU A 333 17.87 -7.87 36.94
N LEU A 334 18.08 -8.18 35.66
CA LEU A 334 17.04 -8.80 34.84
C LEU A 334 16.91 -10.30 35.10
N PRO A 335 15.72 -10.86 34.84
CA PRO A 335 15.56 -12.30 34.62
C PRO A 335 16.54 -12.79 33.56
N ARG A 336 17.01 -14.03 33.71
CA ARG A 336 17.96 -14.68 32.79
C ARG A 336 17.44 -14.65 31.34
N PRO A 337 18.33 -14.65 30.34
CA PRO A 337 17.90 -14.69 28.94
C PRO A 337 17.06 -15.95 28.70
N PRO A 338 15.99 -15.87 27.87
CA PRO A 338 15.08 -16.99 27.60
C PRO A 338 15.69 -18.01 26.62
N ILE A 339 16.91 -18.48 26.92
CA ILE A 339 17.58 -19.57 26.21
C ILE A 339 17.17 -20.86 26.90
N VAL A 340 16.50 -21.75 26.16
CA VAL A 340 16.22 -23.12 26.59
C VAL A 340 17.07 -24.04 25.73
N ILE A 341 17.97 -24.78 26.37
CA ILE A 341 18.60 -25.96 25.77
C ILE A 341 17.83 -27.14 26.36
N ASP A 342 16.74 -27.56 25.71
CA ASP A 342 16.09 -28.83 26.05
C ASP A 342 16.86 -29.96 25.36
N GLU A 343 17.80 -30.58 26.08
CA GLU A 343 18.17 -31.97 25.78
C GLU A 343 17.07 -32.87 26.36
N ALA A 344 16.18 -33.32 25.47
CA ALA A 344 15.14 -34.34 25.66
C ALA A 344 14.17 -34.14 26.83
N ALA A 345 12.88 -34.08 26.51
CA ALA A 345 11.79 -34.19 27.49
C ALA A 345 11.73 -35.55 28.23
N ASP A 346 12.73 -36.43 28.06
CA ASP A 346 12.92 -37.68 28.80
C ASP A 346 14.33 -37.82 29.41
N ALA A 347 15.16 -36.77 29.47
CA ALA A 347 16.44 -36.83 30.19
C ALA A 347 16.24 -36.57 31.71
N PRO A 348 16.66 -37.47 32.61
CA PRO A 348 16.40 -37.36 34.06
C PRO A 348 17.20 -36.30 34.82
N ASP A 349 18.10 -35.55 34.16
CA ASP A 349 18.94 -34.53 34.81
C ASP A 349 18.86 -33.19 34.05
N GLY A 350 18.36 -32.15 34.74
CA GLY A 350 17.97 -30.85 34.17
C GLY A 350 19.09 -30.08 33.44
N GLY A 351 18.69 -29.39 32.35
CA GLY A 351 19.58 -28.66 31.44
C GLY A 351 20.37 -27.49 32.05
N VAL A 352 21.50 -27.15 31.42
CA VAL A 352 22.43 -26.08 31.84
C VAL A 352 21.80 -24.70 31.67
N HIS A 353 21.68 -23.93 32.77
CA HIS A 353 21.06 -22.60 32.78
C HIS A 353 22.06 -21.47 32.52
N LYS A 354 21.93 -20.75 31.39
CA LYS A 354 22.74 -19.57 31.05
C LYS A 354 22.22 -18.27 31.70
N THR A 355 23.14 -17.35 32.03
CA THR A 355 22.87 -15.97 32.49
C THR A 355 23.22 -14.96 31.39
N TRP A 356 22.94 -13.66 31.60
CA TRP A 356 23.35 -12.60 30.67
C TRP A 356 24.87 -12.45 30.54
N ARG A 357 25.67 -13.06 31.44
CA ARG A 357 27.14 -13.13 31.29
C ARG A 357 27.60 -14.23 30.33
N ASP A 358 26.75 -15.22 30.08
CA ASP A 358 27.11 -16.46 29.36
C ASP A 358 26.67 -16.43 27.89
N VAL A 359 26.34 -15.23 27.41
CA VAL A 359 25.80 -14.98 26.08
C VAL A 359 26.53 -13.82 25.42
N SER A 360 26.67 -13.92 24.09
CA SER A 360 27.27 -12.87 23.26
C SER A 360 26.38 -11.64 23.23
N LEU A 361 26.95 -10.49 23.65
CA LEU A 361 26.28 -9.20 23.67
C LEU A 361 27.12 -8.16 22.92
N GLY A 362 26.43 -7.38 22.09
CA GLY A 362 26.93 -6.18 21.45
C GLY A 362 27.14 -5.08 22.49
N VAL A 363 28.36 -4.57 22.55
CA VAL A 363 28.82 -3.52 23.47
C VAL A 363 29.41 -2.39 22.66
N ASN A 364 29.11 -1.15 23.07
CA ASN A 364 29.83 0.01 22.57
C ASN A 364 31.22 0.04 23.22
N GLU A 365 32.29 -0.19 22.45
CA GLU A 365 33.67 -0.23 22.97
C GLU A 365 34.10 1.10 23.62
N ARG A 366 33.54 2.21 23.13
CA ARG A 366 33.89 3.56 23.54
C ARG A 366 33.21 4.01 24.82
N THR A 367 31.98 3.58 25.08
CA THR A 367 31.25 3.93 26.32
C THR A 367 31.18 2.77 27.31
N GLY A 368 31.42 1.55 26.86
CA GLY A 368 31.16 0.31 27.60
C GLY A 368 29.66 -0.04 27.67
N GLU A 369 28.78 0.75 27.06
CA GLU A 369 27.33 0.54 27.18
C GLU A 369 26.88 -0.67 26.34
N VAL A 370 26.20 -1.61 26.99
CA VAL A 370 25.57 -2.77 26.32
C VAL A 370 24.20 -2.32 25.82
N PHE A 371 24.07 -1.99 24.54
CA PHE A 371 22.88 -1.31 24.02
C PHE A 371 21.67 -2.25 23.86
N PRO A 372 20.43 -1.80 24.14
CA PRO A 372 19.23 -2.60 23.92
C PRO A 372 18.86 -2.82 22.46
N VAL A 373 19.07 -1.82 21.60
CA VAL A 373 18.66 -1.82 20.19
C VAL A 373 19.77 -1.30 19.32
N TYR A 374 19.97 -1.97 18.20
CA TYR A 374 20.96 -1.62 17.20
C TYR A 374 20.33 -1.22 15.88
N ARG A 375 20.85 -0.15 15.28
CA ARG A 375 20.48 0.30 13.93
C ARG A 375 21.66 0.18 12.98
N ILE A 376 21.48 -0.55 11.88
CA ILE A 376 22.47 -0.81 10.84
C ILE A 376 22.18 0.09 9.63
N VAL A 377 23.12 0.96 9.32
CA VAL A 377 23.02 2.05 8.33
C VAL A 377 24.34 2.12 7.55
N GLY A 378 24.26 2.33 6.24
CA GLY A 378 25.43 2.35 5.36
C GLY A 378 25.79 0.95 4.89
N ASN A 379 26.79 0.31 5.49
CA ASN A 379 27.29 -1.00 5.06
C ASN A 379 26.29 -2.12 5.34
N ARG A 380 25.41 -2.41 4.38
CA ARG A 380 24.37 -3.44 4.50
C ARG A 380 24.92 -4.85 4.76
N ARG A 381 26.20 -5.12 4.47
CA ARG A 381 26.83 -6.43 4.77
C ARG A 381 26.90 -6.71 6.27
N LEU A 382 26.86 -5.68 7.12
CA LEU A 382 26.85 -5.85 8.59
C LEU A 382 25.65 -6.65 9.08
N HIS A 383 24.52 -6.60 8.38
CA HIS A 383 23.37 -7.47 8.70
C HIS A 383 23.73 -8.96 8.62
N ASP A 384 24.56 -9.38 7.67
CA ASP A 384 24.96 -10.78 7.52
C ASP A 384 26.09 -11.16 8.48
N VAL A 385 26.99 -10.22 8.80
CA VAL A 385 28.14 -10.46 9.66
C VAL A 385 27.74 -10.53 11.14
N TRP A 386 26.82 -9.67 11.58
CA TRP A 386 26.50 -9.53 13.02
C TRP A 386 25.27 -10.33 13.44
N TRP A 387 24.38 -10.67 12.52
CA TRP A 387 23.23 -11.51 12.80
C TRP A 387 23.62 -12.86 13.46
N PRO A 388 24.68 -13.56 13.01
CA PRO A 388 25.19 -14.74 13.70
C PRO A 388 25.67 -14.49 15.14
N GLY A 389 26.08 -13.26 15.47
CA GLY A 389 26.57 -12.85 16.79
C GLY A 389 25.48 -12.63 17.85
N MET A 390 24.20 -12.57 17.43
CA MET A 390 23.06 -12.42 18.34
C MET A 390 22.92 -13.66 19.24
N TRP A 391 22.76 -13.46 20.56
CA TRP A 391 22.68 -14.55 21.54
C TRP A 391 21.59 -15.59 21.26
N PHE A 392 20.49 -15.19 20.64
CA PHE A 392 19.40 -16.11 20.28
C PHE A 392 19.62 -16.80 18.93
N HIS A 393 20.50 -16.29 18.06
CA HIS A 393 20.65 -16.78 16.69
C HIS A 393 20.91 -18.30 16.59
N PRO A 394 21.84 -18.88 17.38
CA PRO A 394 22.12 -20.32 17.31
C PRO A 394 20.89 -21.21 17.59
N ASN A 395 19.96 -20.72 18.42
CA ASN A 395 18.79 -21.45 18.88
C ASN A 395 17.47 -20.71 18.56
N ALA A 396 17.46 -19.90 17.49
CA ALA A 396 16.40 -18.91 17.27
C ALA A 396 15.00 -19.55 17.19
N ASP A 397 14.87 -20.72 16.58
CA ASP A 397 13.58 -21.43 16.49
C ASP A 397 13.03 -21.82 17.87
N GLN A 398 13.90 -22.35 18.74
CA GLN A 398 13.54 -22.80 20.08
C GLN A 398 13.24 -21.62 21.01
N VAL A 399 14.06 -20.56 20.94
CA VAL A 399 13.84 -19.32 21.69
C VAL A 399 12.49 -18.71 21.31
N LEU A 400 12.16 -18.61 20.01
CA LEU A 400 10.89 -18.05 19.55
C LEU A 400 9.67 -18.85 20.03
N ARG A 401 9.73 -20.18 19.94
CA ARG A 401 8.64 -21.05 20.42
C ARG A 401 8.48 -20.96 21.93
N THR A 402 9.58 -20.88 22.67
CA THR A 402 9.58 -20.78 24.13
C THR A 402 9.01 -19.43 24.57
N ALA A 403 9.52 -18.33 24.02
CA ALA A 403 9.01 -16.98 24.27
C ALA A 403 7.50 -16.91 23.97
N ARG A 404 7.08 -17.51 22.85
CA ARG A 404 5.67 -17.60 22.48
C ARG A 404 4.84 -18.40 23.48
N LYS A 405 5.31 -19.57 23.91
CA LYS A 405 4.64 -20.42 24.90
C LYS A 405 4.49 -19.70 26.24
N GLN A 406 5.54 -19.01 26.69
CA GLN A 406 5.51 -18.19 27.92
C GLN A 406 4.49 -17.06 27.80
N ARG A 407 4.45 -16.36 26.67
CA ARG A 407 3.48 -15.30 26.40
C ARG A 407 2.04 -15.81 26.38
N LEU A 408 1.78 -16.94 25.73
CA LEU A 408 0.45 -17.58 25.72
C LEU A 408 0.03 -18.03 27.12
N LYS A 409 0.97 -18.52 27.94
CA LYS A 409 0.71 -18.84 29.35
C LYS A 409 0.33 -17.59 30.14
N ALA A 410 1.07 -16.49 29.98
CA ALA A 410 0.75 -15.21 30.61
C ALA A 410 -0.61 -14.66 30.16
N MET A 411 -0.96 -14.80 28.87
CA MET A 411 -2.27 -14.42 28.31
C MET A 411 -3.43 -15.29 28.82
N ALA A 412 -3.19 -16.57 29.10
CA ALA A 412 -4.19 -17.43 29.70
C ALA A 412 -4.46 -17.02 31.15
N THR A 413 -3.41 -16.69 31.90
CA THR A 413 -3.51 -16.15 33.26
C THR A 413 -4.20 -14.78 33.28
N GLU A 414 -4.03 -13.95 32.25
CA GLU A 414 -4.80 -12.70 32.04
C GLU A 414 -6.31 -12.95 31.95
N LEU A 415 -6.74 -14.00 31.24
CA LEU A 415 -8.16 -14.32 31.07
C LEU A 415 -8.81 -14.79 32.38
N GLU A 416 -8.06 -15.55 33.17
CA GLU A 416 -8.51 -16.09 34.45
C GLU A 416 -8.54 -15.02 35.56
N LEU A 417 -7.60 -14.07 35.54
CA LEU A 417 -7.44 -13.05 36.59
C LEU A 417 -7.88 -11.64 36.16
N GLY A 418 -8.26 -11.44 34.90
CA GLY A 418 -8.64 -10.15 34.33
C GLY A 418 -7.51 -9.11 34.28
N GLN A 419 -6.24 -9.55 34.32
CA GLN A 419 -5.07 -8.65 34.38
C GLN A 419 -4.27 -8.66 33.07
N PRO A 420 -3.94 -7.49 32.50
CA PRO A 420 -3.30 -7.41 31.19
C PRO A 420 -1.88 -8.00 31.17
N VAL A 421 -1.49 -8.59 30.03
CA VAL A 421 -0.13 -9.16 29.87
C VAL A 421 0.93 -8.07 29.92
N HIS A 422 1.66 -8.10 31.02
CA HIS A 422 2.76 -7.23 31.34
C HIS A 422 4.05 -7.67 30.63
N VAL A 423 4.78 -6.69 30.09
CA VAL A 423 6.06 -6.88 29.39
C VAL A 423 7.23 -6.20 30.10
N ALA A 424 6.98 -5.17 30.93
CA ALA A 424 8.03 -4.41 31.64
C ALA A 424 7.48 -3.58 32.82
N GLU A 425 8.10 -3.62 34.01
CA GLU A 425 7.71 -2.84 35.20
C GLU A 425 8.78 -1.79 35.55
N VAL A 426 8.58 -0.57 35.06
CA VAL A 426 9.55 0.51 35.24
C VAL A 426 8.92 1.69 35.94
N ASN A 427 9.61 2.28 36.92
CA ASN A 427 9.16 3.49 37.63
C ASN A 427 7.73 3.38 38.22
N LYS A 428 7.37 2.21 38.78
CA LYS A 428 6.03 1.92 39.33
C LYS A 428 4.90 1.99 38.28
N ALA A 429 5.25 1.89 36.99
CA ALA A 429 4.31 1.69 35.91
C ALA A 429 4.49 0.30 35.32
N ARG A 430 3.37 -0.37 35.03
CA ARG A 430 3.35 -1.65 34.32
C ARG A 430 3.08 -1.40 32.86
N TYR A 431 4.06 -1.72 32.03
CA TYR A 431 3.95 -1.68 30.59
C TYR A 431 3.37 -2.99 30.09
N ILE A 432 2.30 -2.90 29.31
CA ILE A 432 1.57 -4.04 28.78
C ILE A 432 1.68 -4.06 27.26
N ALA A 433 1.65 -5.26 26.68
CA ALA A 433 1.48 -5.40 25.25
C ALA A 433 0.05 -4.95 24.90
N VAL A 434 -0.08 -3.93 24.07
CA VAL A 434 -1.41 -3.45 23.65
C VAL A 434 -1.87 -4.29 22.46
N PRO A 435 -2.93 -5.11 22.59
CA PRO A 435 -3.53 -5.73 21.42
C PRO A 435 -4.18 -4.65 20.56
N TYR A 436 -3.85 -4.62 19.27
CA TYR A 436 -4.36 -3.63 18.32
C TYR A 436 -5.90 -3.59 18.32
N SER A 437 -6.58 -4.75 18.30
CA SER A 437 -8.04 -4.77 18.25
C SER A 437 -8.68 -4.58 19.64
N GLN A 438 -8.91 -3.33 20.04
CA GLN A 438 -9.91 -3.04 21.07
C GLN A 438 -11.33 -3.23 20.50
N GLY A 439 -11.69 -4.47 20.12
CA GLY A 439 -13.07 -4.80 19.79
C GLY A 439 -13.28 -6.13 19.08
N ASP A 440 -12.26 -6.68 18.41
CA ASP A 440 -12.40 -7.93 17.65
C ASP A 440 -11.81 -9.12 18.42
N GLU A 441 -12.70 -9.83 19.12
CA GLU A 441 -12.39 -11.04 19.89
C GLU A 441 -11.82 -12.16 19.00
N PHE A 442 -12.19 -12.21 17.71
CA PHE A 442 -11.69 -13.21 16.77
C PHE A 442 -10.19 -13.04 16.49
N GLN A 443 -9.71 -11.81 16.30
CA GLN A 443 -8.28 -11.56 16.11
C GLN A 443 -7.47 -11.78 17.38
N ARG A 444 -8.06 -11.53 18.56
CA ARG A 444 -7.46 -11.92 19.85
C ARG A 444 -7.38 -13.42 20.03
N MET A 445 -8.40 -14.17 19.58
CA MET A 445 -8.36 -15.63 19.59
C MET A 445 -7.32 -16.16 18.59
N ARG A 446 -7.23 -15.57 17.40
CA ARG A 446 -6.21 -15.92 16.40
C ARG A 446 -4.79 -15.65 16.89
N SER A 447 -4.55 -14.51 17.55
CA SER A 447 -3.28 -14.22 18.20
C SER A 447 -3.02 -15.04 19.46
N ARG A 448 -3.96 -15.90 19.87
CA ARG A 448 -3.80 -16.89 20.95
C ARG A 448 -3.77 -18.33 20.42
N ASP A 449 -3.86 -18.52 19.10
CA ASP A 449 -3.91 -19.84 18.48
C ASP A 449 -2.59 -20.60 18.70
N ARG A 450 -2.72 -21.79 19.30
CA ARG A 450 -1.60 -22.71 19.56
C ARG A 450 -1.01 -23.30 18.28
N GLY A 451 -1.75 -23.27 17.15
CA GLY A 451 -1.28 -23.66 15.83
C GLY A 451 -0.21 -22.72 15.24
N MET A 452 -0.09 -21.49 15.78
CA MET A 452 0.93 -20.50 15.39
C MET A 452 2.13 -20.53 16.33
N ALA A 453 2.82 -21.67 16.38
CA ALA A 453 3.83 -21.98 17.39
C ALA A 453 5.02 -20.99 17.46
N LYS A 454 5.30 -20.23 16.39
CA LYS A 454 6.40 -19.24 16.35
C LYS A 454 5.93 -17.78 16.58
N GLY A 455 4.63 -17.54 16.75
CA GLY A 455 4.06 -16.19 16.84
C GLY A 455 3.83 -15.54 15.47
N GLY A 456 3.82 -14.22 15.47
CA GLY A 456 3.42 -13.42 14.31
C GLY A 456 3.45 -11.92 14.61
N VAL A 457 2.85 -11.15 13.71
CA VAL A 457 2.82 -9.70 13.73
C VAL A 457 1.40 -9.18 13.57
N TRP A 458 1.14 -7.99 14.09
CA TRP A 458 -0.09 -7.26 13.78
C TRP A 458 0.15 -6.43 12.53
N ASN A 459 -0.89 -6.20 11.73
CA ASN A 459 -0.92 -5.04 10.86
C ASN A 459 -1.72 -3.90 11.49
N ASP A 460 -1.54 -2.72 10.92
CA ASP A 460 -2.29 -1.49 11.15
C ASP A 460 -3.78 -1.54 10.84
N ALA A 461 -4.34 -2.70 10.44
CA ALA A 461 -5.78 -2.95 10.37
C ALA A 461 -6.27 -3.88 11.50
N GLY A 462 -5.37 -4.29 12.41
CA GLY A 462 -5.70 -5.15 13.54
C GLY A 462 -5.81 -6.62 13.24
N VAL A 463 -5.29 -7.07 12.11
CA VAL A 463 -5.21 -8.48 11.76
C VAL A 463 -3.89 -9.06 12.24
N TYR A 464 -3.96 -10.18 12.95
CA TYR A 464 -2.78 -10.94 13.33
C TYR A 464 -2.37 -11.92 12.22
N MET A 465 -1.09 -11.91 11.84
CA MET A 465 -0.53 -12.72 10.74
C MET A 465 0.64 -13.57 11.23
N SER A 466 0.70 -14.83 10.80
CA SER A 466 1.81 -15.73 11.12
C SER A 466 3.02 -15.49 10.22
N TRP A 467 4.21 -15.88 10.69
CA TRP A 467 5.46 -15.77 9.92
C TRP A 467 5.49 -16.51 8.56
N ARG A 468 4.64 -17.52 8.36
CA ARG A 468 4.56 -18.24 7.08
C ARG A 468 3.76 -17.46 6.04
N GLU A 469 2.71 -16.78 6.48
CA GLU A 469 1.89 -15.94 5.62
C GLU A 469 2.67 -14.72 5.12
N THR A 470 3.80 -14.39 5.76
CA THR A 470 4.69 -13.30 5.35
C THR A 470 5.79 -13.69 4.35
N SER A 471 5.95 -14.96 3.88
CA SER A 471 7.16 -15.41 3.12
C SER A 471 7.03 -16.20 1.78
N ALA A 472 5.85 -16.64 1.30
CA ALA A 472 5.72 -17.63 0.19
C ALA A 472 5.54 -17.08 -1.27
N GLY A 473 6.32 -16.10 -1.72
CA GLY A 473 6.03 -15.34 -2.97
C GLY A 473 6.85 -15.56 -4.26
N THR A 474 7.78 -16.54 -4.41
CA THR A 474 8.97 -16.30 -5.29
C THR A 474 9.47 -17.37 -6.34
N LEU A 475 8.79 -18.45 -6.81
CA LEU A 475 9.53 -19.54 -7.55
C LEU A 475 8.94 -20.30 -8.79
N LEU A 476 8.14 -19.75 -9.74
CA LEU A 476 7.51 -20.57 -10.82
C LEU A 476 7.58 -20.02 -12.28
N LEU A 477 8.76 -19.66 -12.84
CA LEU A 477 8.83 -18.97 -14.16
C LEU A 477 9.98 -19.28 -15.17
N VAL A 478 10.66 -20.46 -15.22
CA VAL A 478 11.90 -20.59 -16.08
C VAL A 478 11.94 -21.65 -17.22
N LEU A 479 11.02 -22.61 -17.41
CA LEU A 479 11.37 -23.79 -18.24
C LEU A 479 10.51 -24.17 -19.48
N ALA A 480 9.89 -23.25 -20.22
CA ALA A 480 9.31 -23.66 -21.51
C ALA A 480 9.26 -22.55 -22.58
N GLY A 481 10.27 -22.52 -23.46
CA GLY A 481 10.18 -21.82 -24.74
C GLY A 481 11.52 -21.71 -25.44
N GLN A 482 11.87 -22.67 -26.30
CA GLN A 482 12.74 -22.44 -27.46
C GLN A 482 12.61 -23.59 -28.52
N ILE A 483 12.28 -23.15 -29.75
CA ILE A 483 12.59 -23.70 -31.09
C ILE A 483 11.62 -24.72 -31.74
N SER A 484 11.13 -24.35 -32.93
CA SER A 484 10.61 -25.22 -34.02
C SER A 484 11.64 -25.32 -35.16
N PRO A 485 11.69 -26.44 -35.91
CA PRO A 485 11.53 -26.32 -37.37
C PRO A 485 10.75 -27.47 -38.06
N PHE A 486 10.41 -27.18 -39.32
CA PHE A 486 9.59 -27.85 -40.34
C PHE A 486 9.73 -29.37 -40.64
N SER A 487 8.57 -29.94 -41.05
CA SER A 487 8.33 -30.85 -42.20
C SER A 487 8.56 -32.39 -42.16
N ILE A 488 7.45 -33.09 -42.47
CA ILE A 488 7.28 -34.38 -43.20
C ILE A 488 7.35 -35.69 -42.39
N PHE A 489 6.19 -36.30 -42.09
CA PHE A 489 5.71 -37.55 -42.73
C PHE A 489 4.21 -37.78 -42.43
N ALA A 490 3.51 -38.33 -43.41
CA ALA A 490 2.06 -38.35 -43.58
C ALA A 490 1.32 -39.57 -42.97
N ARG A 491 -0.03 -39.44 -42.97
CA ARG A 491 -1.13 -40.42 -42.75
C ARG A 491 -1.44 -40.76 -41.29
N SER A 492 -2.69 -40.74 -40.81
CA SER A 492 -3.97 -41.03 -41.47
C SER A 492 -5.13 -40.23 -40.86
N SER A 493 -6.05 -39.81 -41.74
CA SER A 493 -7.39 -39.27 -41.50
C SER A 493 -8.12 -39.83 -40.27
N ARG A 494 -8.67 -38.92 -39.45
CA ARG A 494 -10.04 -38.96 -38.91
C ARG A 494 -10.47 -37.53 -38.56
N HIS A 495 -11.70 -37.18 -38.92
CA HIS A 495 -12.30 -35.85 -38.77
C HIS A 495 -12.09 -35.27 -37.36
N GLY A 496 -11.30 -34.20 -37.26
CA GLY A 496 -11.21 -33.37 -36.07
C GLY A 496 -12.11 -32.16 -36.23
N HIS A 497 -13.04 -31.96 -35.30
CA HIS A 497 -13.69 -30.67 -35.10
C HIS A 497 -12.61 -29.59 -35.01
N ILE A 498 -12.75 -28.49 -35.78
CA ILE A 498 -11.92 -27.30 -35.59
C ILE A 498 -12.26 -26.78 -34.19
N GLN A 499 -11.40 -27.06 -33.22
CA GLN A 499 -11.51 -26.50 -31.90
C GLN A 499 -11.08 -25.04 -32.00
N LEU A 500 -12.05 -24.12 -31.89
CA LEU A 500 -11.78 -22.68 -31.88
C LEU A 500 -10.72 -22.38 -30.80
N ALA A 501 -9.80 -21.47 -31.11
CA ALA A 501 -8.83 -21.01 -30.13
C ALA A 501 -9.57 -20.31 -28.98
N THR A 502 -9.18 -20.61 -27.74
CA THR A 502 -9.76 -19.99 -26.55
C THR A 502 -8.78 -18.97 -25.99
N ARG A 503 -9.27 -17.76 -25.70
CA ARG A 503 -8.49 -16.69 -25.07
C ARG A 503 -9.29 -16.09 -23.91
N GLY A 504 -8.59 -15.64 -22.89
CA GLY A 504 -9.19 -14.91 -21.78
C GLY A 504 -9.60 -13.50 -22.16
N LEU A 505 -10.73 -13.02 -21.60
CA LEU A 505 -11.05 -11.60 -21.53
C LEU A 505 -10.84 -11.10 -20.10
N HIS A 506 -9.83 -10.25 -19.92
CA HIS A 506 -9.54 -9.53 -18.68
C HIS A 506 -10.30 -8.20 -18.68
N TYR A 507 -11.41 -8.12 -17.95
CA TYR A 507 -12.15 -6.87 -17.77
C TYR A 507 -11.70 -6.18 -16.48
N ILE A 508 -10.94 -5.10 -16.61
CA ILE A 508 -10.26 -4.39 -15.52
C ILE A 508 -10.92 -3.03 -15.29
N VAL A 509 -11.14 -2.70 -14.02
CA VAL A 509 -11.65 -1.38 -13.59
C VAL A 509 -10.72 -0.84 -12.50
N PRO A 510 -9.88 0.17 -12.79
CA PRO A 510 -9.05 0.80 -11.77
C PRO A 510 -9.89 1.62 -10.80
N THR A 511 -9.96 1.17 -9.54
CA THR A 511 -10.69 1.89 -8.50
C THR A 511 -10.35 1.39 -7.10
N SER A 512 -10.27 2.33 -6.15
CA SER A 512 -10.01 2.05 -4.74
C SER A 512 -11.28 2.00 -3.88
N LYS A 513 -12.43 2.46 -4.37
CA LYS A 513 -13.64 2.61 -3.55
C LYS A 513 -14.93 2.45 -4.34
N THR A 514 -16.00 2.12 -3.62
CA THR A 514 -17.36 2.23 -4.14
C THR A 514 -17.77 3.69 -4.26
N THR A 515 -18.41 4.03 -5.38
CA THR A 515 -19.24 5.22 -5.55
C THR A 515 -20.52 4.83 -6.29
N THR A 516 -21.51 5.73 -6.35
CA THR A 516 -22.69 5.55 -7.21
C THR A 516 -22.28 5.31 -8.67
N GLY A 517 -21.29 6.07 -9.16
CA GLY A 517 -20.71 5.89 -10.50
C GLY A 517 -20.21 4.47 -10.75
N LEU A 518 -19.46 3.88 -9.80
CA LEU A 518 -19.00 2.50 -9.90
C LEU A 518 -20.16 1.50 -9.95
N CYS A 519 -21.20 1.72 -9.15
CA CYS A 519 -22.36 0.84 -9.14
C CYS A 519 -23.20 0.97 -10.42
N ARG A 520 -23.27 2.16 -11.03
CA ARG A 520 -23.84 2.37 -12.37
C ARG A 520 -23.04 1.62 -13.44
N LEU A 521 -21.72 1.68 -13.38
CA LEU A 521 -20.85 0.89 -14.26
C LEU A 521 -21.10 -0.61 -14.09
N PHE A 522 -21.08 -1.13 -12.86
CA PHE A 522 -21.33 -2.56 -12.60
C PHE A 522 -22.69 -3.01 -13.11
N MET A 523 -23.73 -2.22 -12.84
CA MET A 523 -25.08 -2.48 -13.33
C MET A 523 -25.08 -2.59 -14.85
N SER A 524 -24.56 -1.57 -15.53
CA SER A 524 -24.54 -1.50 -17.00
C SER A 524 -23.71 -2.63 -17.64
N SER A 525 -22.58 -2.99 -17.01
CA SER A 525 -21.71 -4.08 -17.47
C SER A 525 -22.40 -5.45 -17.37
N ALA A 526 -23.04 -5.73 -16.23
CA ALA A 526 -23.67 -7.02 -15.98
C ALA A 526 -24.94 -7.21 -16.80
N VAL A 527 -25.74 -6.15 -16.99
CA VAL A 527 -26.91 -6.15 -17.87
C VAL A 527 -26.52 -6.45 -19.32
N ASN A 528 -25.37 -5.95 -19.78
CA ASN A 528 -24.86 -6.20 -21.12
C ASN A 528 -24.06 -7.50 -21.27
N GLY A 529 -23.92 -8.29 -20.19
CA GLY A 529 -23.29 -9.61 -20.25
C GLY A 529 -21.76 -9.63 -20.15
N TYR A 530 -21.12 -8.52 -19.77
CA TYR A 530 -19.67 -8.48 -19.48
C TYR A 530 -19.32 -9.33 -18.25
N PRO A 531 -18.13 -9.96 -18.22
CA PRO A 531 -17.66 -10.71 -17.05
C PRO A 531 -17.74 -9.89 -15.76
N ASP A 532 -17.69 -10.55 -14.61
CA ASP A 532 -17.55 -9.84 -13.35
C ASP A 532 -16.17 -9.12 -13.36
N PRO A 533 -16.11 -7.78 -13.22
CA PRO A 533 -14.86 -7.04 -13.42
C PRO A 533 -13.82 -7.39 -12.37
N VAL A 534 -12.55 -7.20 -12.73
CA VAL A 534 -11.42 -7.20 -11.79
C VAL A 534 -11.11 -5.76 -11.42
N LEU A 535 -11.33 -5.44 -10.15
CA LEU A 535 -11.04 -4.14 -9.57
C LEU A 535 -9.56 -4.11 -9.17
N VAL A 536 -8.78 -3.28 -9.84
CA VAL A 536 -7.35 -3.10 -9.56
C VAL A 536 -7.16 -1.90 -8.63
N GLY A 537 -6.35 -2.09 -7.59
CA GLY A 537 -6.18 -1.15 -6.48
C GLY A 537 -7.37 -1.07 -5.51
N TRP A 538 -8.24 -2.08 -5.52
CA TRP A 538 -9.50 -2.11 -4.75
C TRP A 538 -9.31 -2.04 -3.24
N GLY A 539 -10.04 -1.12 -2.59
CA GLY A 539 -9.95 -0.90 -1.14
C GLY A 539 -8.67 -0.17 -0.73
N GLY A 540 -8.10 0.63 -1.63
CA GLY A 540 -6.79 1.28 -1.44
C GLY A 540 -5.63 0.28 -1.51
N ALA A 541 -5.81 -0.83 -2.22
CA ALA A 541 -4.83 -1.89 -2.42
C ALA A 541 -3.78 -1.56 -3.49
N ALA A 542 -3.79 -0.31 -3.97
CA ALA A 542 -2.60 0.52 -4.00
C ALA A 542 -1.25 -0.24 -3.94
N ARG A 543 -0.31 -0.16 -4.90
CA ARG A 543 1.09 -0.61 -4.71
C ARG A 543 2.13 0.43 -4.32
N GLN A 544 2.98 0.18 -3.34
CA GLN A 544 3.88 1.19 -2.78
C GLN A 544 5.06 1.68 -3.67
N ASP A 545 4.83 2.11 -4.91
CA ASP A 545 5.82 2.42 -5.96
C ASP A 545 5.88 3.90 -6.35
N GLY A 546 5.30 4.79 -5.54
CA GLY A 546 5.25 6.22 -5.80
C GLY A 546 4.34 6.64 -6.97
N LEU A 547 3.94 5.75 -7.87
CA LEU A 547 3.09 6.02 -9.03
C LEU A 547 1.62 5.69 -8.73
N SER A 548 1.38 4.60 -8.00
CA SER A 548 0.07 4.18 -7.48
C SER A 548 -0.63 5.19 -6.54
N THR A 549 0.11 6.20 -6.08
CA THR A 549 -0.36 7.23 -5.15
C THR A 549 -0.42 8.61 -5.77
N LYS A 550 0.17 8.77 -6.96
CA LYS A 550 0.25 10.02 -7.69
C LYS A 550 -0.97 10.19 -8.60
N GLY A 551 -2.09 10.58 -8.00
CA GLY A 551 -3.28 11.00 -8.75
C GLY A 551 -3.74 9.97 -9.78
N HIS A 552 -3.68 10.33 -11.07
CA HIS A 552 -4.11 9.44 -12.15
C HIS A 552 -3.05 8.40 -12.56
N LEU A 553 -1.76 8.59 -12.22
CA LEU A 553 -0.69 7.62 -12.51
C LEU A 553 -0.93 6.26 -11.84
N PHE A 554 -1.79 6.24 -10.81
CA PHE A 554 -2.26 5.01 -10.19
C PHE A 554 -2.85 4.00 -11.16
N LYS A 555 -3.57 4.48 -12.17
CA LYS A 555 -4.17 3.60 -13.15
C LYS A 555 -3.08 2.82 -13.88
N VAL A 556 -2.02 3.51 -14.31
CA VAL A 556 -0.90 2.92 -15.06
C VAL A 556 -0.22 1.83 -14.24
N SER A 557 0.14 2.11 -12.99
CA SER A 557 0.88 1.16 -12.16
C SER A 557 0.03 -0.04 -11.72
N GLU A 558 -1.24 0.17 -11.35
CA GLU A 558 -2.11 -0.94 -10.93
C GLU A 558 -2.51 -1.87 -12.07
N ILE A 559 -2.76 -1.31 -13.26
CA ILE A 559 -3.02 -2.13 -14.45
C ILE A 559 -1.76 -2.92 -14.77
N LEU A 560 -0.59 -2.27 -14.84
CA LEU A 560 0.66 -2.97 -15.13
C LEU A 560 0.94 -4.09 -14.12
N TYR A 561 0.74 -3.82 -12.83
CA TYR A 561 0.91 -4.85 -11.83
C TYR A 561 -0.02 -6.05 -12.05
N TYR A 562 -1.31 -5.79 -12.32
CA TYR A 562 -2.23 -6.88 -12.60
C TYR A 562 -1.72 -7.73 -13.78
N LEU A 563 -1.29 -7.09 -14.86
CA LEU A 563 -0.71 -7.76 -16.04
C LEU A 563 0.59 -8.51 -15.69
N ASP A 564 1.42 -7.99 -14.79
CA ASP A 564 2.63 -8.64 -14.30
C ASP A 564 2.35 -9.90 -13.48
N THR A 565 1.16 -10.02 -12.89
CA THR A 565 0.77 -11.27 -12.23
C THR A 565 0.39 -12.38 -13.21
N LEU A 566 0.10 -12.05 -14.47
CA LEU A 566 -0.35 -13.02 -15.47
C LEU A 566 0.81 -13.89 -15.96
N ARG A 567 0.51 -15.14 -16.30
CA ARG A 567 1.51 -16.09 -16.82
C ARG A 567 1.77 -15.83 -18.30
N PRO A 568 2.95 -16.20 -18.83
CA PRO A 568 3.26 -16.08 -20.27
C PRO A 568 2.23 -16.75 -21.20
N ALA A 569 1.53 -17.80 -20.74
CA ALA A 569 0.46 -18.44 -21.51
C ALA A 569 -0.78 -17.54 -21.73
N GLN A 570 -0.85 -16.39 -21.06
CA GLN A 570 -1.94 -15.42 -21.11
C GLN A 570 -1.54 -14.15 -21.88
N ASP A 571 -0.36 -14.13 -22.50
CA ASP A 571 0.16 -12.97 -23.25
C ASP A 571 -0.76 -12.54 -24.41
N ASP A 572 -1.48 -13.50 -25.00
CA ASP A 572 -2.42 -13.30 -26.10
C ASP A 572 -3.87 -13.04 -25.65
N ASP A 573 -4.14 -13.06 -24.33
CA ASP A 573 -5.47 -12.75 -23.78
C ASP A 573 -5.80 -11.26 -24.02
N LEU A 574 -7.09 -10.95 -24.19
CA LEU A 574 -7.55 -9.60 -24.46
C LEU A 574 -7.87 -8.88 -23.14
N VAL A 575 -7.44 -7.64 -23.00
CA VAL A 575 -7.67 -6.82 -21.81
C VAL A 575 -8.53 -5.62 -22.20
N LEU A 576 -9.62 -5.38 -21.46
CA LEU A 576 -10.44 -4.18 -21.52
C LEU A 576 -10.28 -3.42 -20.20
N VAL A 577 -9.75 -2.20 -20.25
CA VAL A 577 -9.62 -1.29 -19.11
C VAL A 577 -10.55 -0.11 -19.32
N ILE A 578 -11.37 0.21 -18.33
CA ILE A 578 -12.27 1.36 -18.35
C ILE A 578 -12.32 2.08 -17.00
N ASP A 579 -12.56 3.40 -17.04
CA ASP A 579 -12.72 4.24 -15.86
C ASP A 579 -13.94 3.89 -15.02
N ALA A 580 -13.82 4.14 -13.71
CA ALA A 580 -14.73 3.58 -12.72
C ALA A 580 -15.98 4.41 -12.41
N PHE A 581 -15.93 5.74 -12.57
CA PHE A 581 -16.92 6.63 -11.91
C PHE A 581 -17.86 7.35 -12.86
N ASN A 582 -17.47 7.50 -14.11
CA ASN A 582 -18.15 8.34 -15.10
C ASN A 582 -18.22 7.65 -16.47
N LEU A 583 -18.23 6.32 -16.48
CA LEU A 583 -18.32 5.51 -17.69
C LEU A 583 -19.39 4.44 -17.55
N TRP A 584 -20.16 4.22 -18.61
CA TRP A 584 -21.23 3.22 -18.66
C TRP A 584 -21.17 2.38 -19.93
N LEU A 585 -21.56 1.11 -19.83
CA LEU A 585 -21.62 0.18 -20.95
C LEU A 585 -23.06 0.06 -21.46
N GLN A 586 -23.28 0.40 -22.73
CA GLN A 586 -24.58 0.37 -23.38
C GLN A 586 -24.82 -0.93 -24.17
N LEU A 587 -23.78 -1.52 -24.76
CA LEU A 587 -23.89 -2.67 -25.68
C LEU A 587 -23.03 -3.89 -25.25
N PRO A 588 -23.37 -5.13 -25.67
CA PRO A 588 -22.69 -6.36 -25.25
C PRO A 588 -21.20 -6.49 -25.66
N PRO A 589 -20.40 -7.33 -24.96
CA PRO A 589 -18.97 -7.53 -25.26
C PRO A 589 -18.71 -8.07 -26.67
N GLN A 590 -19.65 -8.83 -27.24
CA GLN A 590 -19.57 -9.29 -28.64
C GLN A 590 -19.42 -8.12 -29.62
N VAL A 591 -20.20 -7.05 -29.42
CA VAL A 591 -20.16 -5.84 -30.27
C VAL A 591 -18.86 -5.09 -30.02
N LEU A 592 -18.50 -4.91 -28.74
CA LEU A 592 -17.31 -4.18 -28.35
C LEU A 592 -16.04 -4.81 -28.95
N ILE A 593 -15.87 -6.14 -28.84
CA ILE A 593 -14.69 -6.85 -29.32
C ILE A 593 -14.65 -6.88 -30.86
N GLU A 594 -15.78 -7.12 -31.53
CA GLU A 594 -15.84 -7.07 -32.99
C GLU A 594 -15.46 -5.67 -33.52
N ARG A 595 -15.99 -4.62 -32.90
CA ARG A 595 -15.68 -3.24 -33.29
C ARG A 595 -14.26 -2.80 -32.92
N TYR A 596 -13.68 -3.33 -31.84
CA TYR A 596 -12.26 -3.14 -31.54
C TYR A 596 -11.40 -3.64 -32.70
N PHE A 597 -11.64 -4.85 -33.20
CA PHE A 597 -10.85 -5.35 -34.32
C PHE A 597 -11.11 -4.57 -35.62
N GLN A 598 -12.34 -4.13 -35.87
CA GLN A 598 -12.64 -3.25 -37.02
C GLN A 598 -11.92 -1.90 -36.91
N ALA A 599 -11.85 -1.33 -35.71
CA ALA A 599 -11.13 -0.08 -35.46
C ALA A 599 -9.62 -0.27 -35.68
N ILE A 600 -9.03 -1.36 -35.17
CA ILE A 600 -7.63 -1.70 -35.43
C ILE A 600 -7.36 -1.86 -36.94
N GLU A 601 -8.21 -2.59 -37.68
CA GLU A 601 -8.06 -2.75 -39.13
C GLU A 601 -8.10 -1.42 -39.89
N LYS A 602 -8.96 -0.48 -39.46
CA LYS A 602 -8.99 0.87 -40.05
C LYS A 602 -7.69 1.62 -39.80
N GLN A 603 -7.12 1.50 -38.60
CA GLN A 603 -5.87 2.18 -38.25
C GLN A 603 -4.67 1.54 -38.96
N ASP A 604 -4.65 0.21 -39.09
CA ASP A 604 -3.66 -0.50 -39.90
C ASP A 604 -3.76 -0.15 -41.38
N GLY A 605 -4.97 0.05 -41.90
CA GLY A 605 -5.18 0.56 -43.25
C GLY A 605 -4.49 1.91 -43.50
N ARG A 606 -4.42 2.79 -42.48
CA ARG A 606 -3.68 4.06 -42.60
C ARG A 606 -2.17 3.86 -42.65
N LEU A 607 -1.65 2.89 -41.89
CA LEU A 607 -0.23 2.53 -41.93
C LEU A 607 0.13 1.89 -43.27
N ASP A 608 -0.78 1.11 -43.86
CA ASP A 608 -0.65 0.52 -45.19
C ASP A 608 -0.68 1.61 -46.29
N ASP A 609 -1.62 2.55 -46.21
CA ASP A 609 -1.69 3.72 -47.11
C ASP A 609 -0.40 4.57 -47.05
N ALA A 610 0.22 4.67 -45.86
CA ALA A 610 1.50 5.33 -45.65
C ALA A 610 2.72 4.46 -46.06
N GLY A 611 2.51 3.19 -46.40
CA GLY A 611 3.55 2.25 -46.84
C GLY A 611 4.50 1.79 -45.74
N ILE A 612 4.06 1.81 -44.47
CA ILE A 612 4.89 1.48 -43.30
C ILE A 612 4.33 0.30 -42.48
N LEU A 613 3.18 -0.26 -42.83
CA LEU A 613 2.63 -1.44 -42.16
C LEU A 613 3.59 -2.64 -42.33
N ASP A 614 3.81 -3.40 -41.24
CA ASP A 614 4.70 -4.55 -41.14
C ASP A 614 6.19 -4.27 -41.44
N GLU A 615 6.57 -3.03 -41.73
CA GLU A 615 7.97 -2.63 -41.77
C GLU A 615 8.60 -2.75 -40.38
N ASN A 616 9.89 -3.08 -40.34
CA ASN A 616 10.62 -3.11 -39.08
C ASN A 616 10.84 -1.67 -38.61
N GLY A 617 10.21 -1.31 -37.51
CA GLY A 617 10.54 -0.09 -36.78
C GLY A 617 12.00 -0.11 -36.33
N ALA A 618 12.47 1.00 -35.75
CA ALA A 618 13.84 1.10 -35.26
C ALA A 618 14.17 0.03 -34.17
N SER A 619 13.16 -0.61 -33.57
CA SER A 619 13.23 -1.65 -32.53
C SER A 619 13.36 -3.06 -33.11
N GLN A 620 13.31 -3.22 -34.43
CA GLN A 620 13.08 -4.51 -35.10
C GLN A 620 11.72 -5.16 -34.78
N GLU A 621 10.78 -4.43 -34.16
CA GLU A 621 9.38 -4.84 -34.06
C GLU A 621 8.63 -4.38 -35.33
N SER A 622 7.66 -5.18 -35.77
CA SER A 622 6.80 -4.87 -36.92
C SER A 622 5.84 -3.73 -36.58
N ILE A 623 5.81 -2.66 -37.38
CA ILE A 623 4.86 -1.56 -37.21
C ILE A 623 3.43 -2.05 -37.52
N LYS A 624 2.52 -1.91 -36.56
CA LYS A 624 1.09 -2.25 -36.65
C LYS A 624 0.33 -1.71 -35.43
N ASN A 625 -0.98 -1.85 -35.39
CA ASN A 625 -1.79 -1.48 -34.23
C ASN A 625 -2.40 -2.71 -33.55
N THR A 626 -2.38 -2.72 -32.23
CA THR A 626 -3.02 -3.76 -31.42
C THR A 626 -3.69 -3.20 -30.16
N ILE A 627 -3.37 -1.97 -29.75
CA ILE A 627 -3.95 -1.31 -28.59
C ILE A 627 -4.80 -0.13 -29.07
N LEU A 628 -6.06 -0.06 -28.63
CA LEU A 628 -6.99 1.01 -29.00
C LEU A 628 -7.39 1.81 -27.76
N PHE A 629 -7.21 3.13 -27.82
CA PHE A 629 -7.65 4.10 -26.81
C PHE A 629 -8.89 4.90 -27.28
N GLY A 630 -9.59 5.53 -26.34
CA GLY A 630 -10.64 6.50 -26.67
C GLY A 630 -10.05 7.79 -27.27
N ALA A 631 -10.85 8.51 -28.06
CA ALA A 631 -10.42 9.75 -28.71
C ALA A 631 -11.14 10.98 -28.14
N ASP A 632 -10.38 12.02 -27.82
CA ASP A 632 -10.84 13.34 -27.38
C ASP A 632 -10.69 14.38 -28.51
N THR A 633 -11.51 15.42 -28.46
CA THR A 633 -11.47 16.55 -29.41
C THR A 633 -10.46 17.62 -28.97
N GLU A 634 -10.15 17.67 -27.68
CA GLU A 634 -9.22 18.63 -27.10
C GLU A 634 -7.94 17.92 -26.61
N CYS A 635 -6.77 18.50 -26.89
CA CYS A 635 -5.54 17.97 -26.33
C CYS A 635 -5.47 18.34 -24.85
N TRP A 636 -5.39 17.34 -23.98
CA TRP A 636 -5.28 17.55 -22.55
C TRP A 636 -4.18 16.68 -21.94
N PRO A 637 -3.37 17.21 -21.00
CA PRO A 637 -3.38 18.58 -20.50
C PRO A 637 -2.87 19.63 -21.50
N GLN A 638 -3.37 20.86 -21.37
CA GLN A 638 -2.92 22.00 -22.17
C GLN A 638 -1.67 22.62 -21.54
N ASP A 639 -0.53 22.47 -22.20
CA ASP A 639 0.70 23.18 -21.83
C ASP A 639 0.89 24.39 -22.75
N SER A 640 1.38 25.52 -22.19
CA SER A 640 1.47 26.80 -22.92
C SER A 640 2.46 26.78 -24.08
N ASP A 641 3.43 25.87 -24.04
CA ASP A 641 4.31 25.52 -25.14
C ASP A 641 3.91 24.11 -25.59
N LYS A 642 3.16 23.99 -26.70
CA LYS A 642 2.56 22.74 -27.22
C LYS A 642 3.51 21.54 -27.08
N GLY A 643 3.35 20.79 -26.00
CA GLY A 643 4.23 19.67 -25.66
C GLY A 643 4.16 18.55 -26.69
N MET A 644 5.16 17.68 -26.66
CA MET A 644 5.29 16.54 -27.59
C MET A 644 4.00 15.71 -27.70
N HIS A 645 3.24 15.56 -26.61
CA HIS A 645 1.98 14.80 -26.53
C HIS A 645 0.82 15.36 -27.37
N CYS A 646 0.94 16.57 -27.93
CA CYS A 646 -0.07 17.15 -28.83
C CYS A 646 0.45 17.35 -30.26
N GLN A 647 1.75 17.20 -30.52
CA GLN A 647 2.38 17.63 -31.77
C GLN A 647 2.33 16.56 -32.88
N TYR A 648 2.52 15.30 -32.52
CA TYR A 648 2.67 14.20 -33.49
C TYR A 648 1.41 13.32 -33.58
N MET A 649 0.24 13.91 -33.33
CA MET A 649 -1.03 13.17 -33.39
C MET A 649 -1.43 12.99 -34.86
N PRO A 650 -1.85 11.80 -35.29
CA PRO A 650 -2.33 11.59 -36.64
C PRO A 650 -3.61 12.39 -36.91
N ASP A 651 -3.77 12.87 -38.14
CA ASP A 651 -4.96 13.61 -38.55
C ASP A 651 -6.24 12.79 -38.36
N ASN A 652 -7.38 13.44 -38.17
CA ASN A 652 -8.67 12.74 -38.12
C ASN A 652 -9.04 12.28 -39.54
N PRO A 653 -9.33 10.98 -39.76
CA PRO A 653 -9.71 10.48 -41.08
C PRO A 653 -11.12 10.90 -41.51
N LEU A 654 -11.94 11.43 -40.59
CA LEU A 654 -13.23 12.05 -40.90
C LEU A 654 -13.01 13.42 -41.56
N ALA A 655 -13.92 13.85 -42.44
CA ALA A 655 -13.77 15.14 -43.11
C ALA A 655 -13.81 16.33 -42.12
N ASP A 656 -12.99 17.35 -42.40
CA ASP A 656 -12.69 18.50 -41.52
C ASP A 656 -13.91 19.33 -41.08
N ASP A 657 -15.07 19.15 -41.73
CA ASP A 657 -16.32 19.87 -41.46
C ASP A 657 -17.43 18.99 -40.89
N VAL A 658 -17.13 17.72 -40.60
CA VAL A 658 -18.14 16.73 -40.19
C VAL A 658 -18.73 17.05 -38.82
N TYR A 659 -17.95 17.69 -37.95
CA TYR A 659 -18.42 18.23 -36.67
C TYR A 659 -18.86 19.71 -36.80
N GLY A 660 -18.96 20.27 -38.01
CA GLY A 660 -19.30 21.66 -38.29
C GLY A 660 -18.14 22.50 -38.85
N PRO A 661 -18.40 23.74 -39.33
CA PRO A 661 -17.36 24.59 -39.87
C PRO A 661 -16.33 24.98 -38.79
N ALA A 662 -15.04 24.74 -39.06
CA ALA A 662 -13.91 25.04 -38.18
C ALA A 662 -13.88 24.25 -36.85
N THR A 663 -14.44 23.04 -36.82
CA THR A 663 -14.31 22.12 -35.69
C THR A 663 -13.45 20.92 -36.07
N ASP A 664 -12.31 20.76 -35.39
CA ASP A 664 -11.49 19.55 -35.50
C ASP A 664 -12.25 18.39 -34.82
N GLY A 665 -12.44 17.26 -35.52
CA GLY A 665 -13.01 16.06 -34.91
C GLY A 665 -12.06 15.40 -33.88
N PRO A 666 -12.48 14.34 -33.17
CA PRO A 666 -11.66 13.66 -32.16
C PRO A 666 -10.31 13.22 -32.74
N ARG A 667 -9.19 13.64 -32.13
CA ARG A 667 -7.83 13.32 -32.59
C ARG A 667 -6.80 13.12 -31.48
N PHE A 668 -7.17 13.36 -30.24
CA PHE A 668 -6.26 13.25 -29.10
C PHE A 668 -6.55 11.99 -28.29
N LEU A 669 -5.53 11.39 -27.69
CA LEU A 669 -5.71 10.20 -26.86
C LEU A 669 -6.41 10.54 -25.55
N ASN A 670 -7.39 9.73 -25.17
CA ASN A 670 -7.98 9.74 -23.83
C ASN A 670 -7.63 8.46 -23.06
N SER A 671 -7.08 8.61 -21.86
CA SER A 671 -6.61 7.47 -21.06
C SER A 671 -7.71 6.75 -20.27
N GLY A 672 -8.94 7.24 -20.28
CA GLY A 672 -10.07 6.66 -19.53
C GLY A 672 -10.56 5.31 -20.07
N THR A 673 -10.13 4.93 -21.27
CA THR A 673 -10.50 3.67 -21.94
C THR A 673 -9.37 3.13 -22.79
N MET A 674 -9.05 1.85 -22.63
CA MET A 674 -8.10 1.13 -23.50
C MET A 674 -8.45 -0.36 -23.65
N ILE A 675 -8.15 -0.93 -24.81
CA ILE A 675 -8.33 -2.36 -25.10
C ILE A 675 -7.17 -2.90 -25.95
N GLY A 676 -6.65 -4.08 -25.63
CA GLY A 676 -5.55 -4.70 -26.36
C GLY A 676 -5.04 -6.00 -25.73
N PRO A 677 -4.11 -6.72 -26.36
CA PRO A 677 -3.52 -7.94 -25.81
C PRO A 677 -2.69 -7.68 -24.54
N VAL A 678 -2.63 -8.65 -23.61
CA VAL A 678 -1.85 -8.57 -22.35
C VAL A 678 -0.40 -8.18 -22.62
N LYS A 679 0.26 -8.85 -23.58
CA LYS A 679 1.67 -8.61 -23.92
C LYS A 679 1.94 -7.18 -24.32
N ASP A 680 1.14 -6.65 -25.24
CA ASP A 680 1.37 -5.34 -25.84
C ASP A 680 1.02 -4.23 -24.85
N LEU A 681 -0.08 -4.37 -24.11
CA LEU A 681 -0.42 -3.44 -23.02
C LEU A 681 0.62 -3.44 -21.90
N LYS A 682 1.16 -4.60 -21.54
CA LYS A 682 2.24 -4.71 -20.56
C LYS A 682 3.48 -3.96 -21.03
N ARG A 683 3.88 -4.15 -22.28
CA ARG A 683 5.02 -3.44 -22.89
C ARG A 683 4.79 -1.93 -22.93
N LEU A 684 3.62 -1.48 -23.37
CA LEU A 684 3.26 -0.07 -23.38
C LEU A 684 3.34 0.53 -21.97
N LEU A 685 2.68 -0.09 -20.99
CA LEU A 685 2.64 0.45 -19.63
C LEU A 685 4.02 0.44 -18.99
N GLN A 686 4.88 -0.56 -19.27
CA GLN A 686 6.29 -0.52 -18.85
C GLN A 686 7.03 0.68 -19.42
N ALA A 687 6.85 0.97 -20.72
CA ALA A 687 7.44 2.14 -21.35
C ALA A 687 6.90 3.47 -20.79
N VAL A 688 5.60 3.51 -20.45
CA VAL A 688 4.99 4.66 -19.77
C VAL A 688 5.61 4.85 -18.39
N ILE A 689 5.78 3.79 -17.59
CA ILE A 689 6.45 3.87 -16.29
C ILE A 689 7.90 4.36 -16.46
N SER A 690 8.66 3.82 -17.42
CA SER A 690 10.02 4.29 -17.70
C SER A 690 10.06 5.75 -18.16
N THR A 691 9.07 6.20 -18.95
CA THR A 691 8.95 7.60 -19.36
C THR A 691 8.65 8.50 -18.18
N ILE A 692 7.76 8.06 -17.28
CA ILE A 692 7.51 8.78 -16.04
C ILE A 692 8.80 8.87 -15.22
N GLU A 693 9.51 7.77 -14.98
CA GLU A 693 10.76 7.77 -14.21
C GLU A 693 11.84 8.69 -14.80
N ALA A 694 11.94 8.76 -16.14
CA ALA A 694 12.93 9.56 -16.83
C ALA A 694 12.57 11.06 -16.87
N GLU A 695 11.29 11.40 -17.02
CA GLU A 695 10.83 12.75 -17.37
C GLU A 695 9.88 13.37 -16.35
N PHE A 696 9.69 12.73 -15.20
CA PHE A 696 8.88 13.28 -14.11
C PHE A 696 9.43 14.65 -13.68
N ASN A 697 8.64 15.68 -13.95
CA ASN A 697 8.95 17.03 -13.55
C ASN A 697 8.04 17.44 -12.38
N GLU A 698 8.60 17.53 -11.17
CA GLU A 698 7.91 17.98 -9.96
C GLU A 698 7.21 19.34 -10.13
N LYS A 699 7.76 20.20 -10.99
CA LYS A 699 7.22 21.54 -11.24
C LYS A 699 6.12 21.58 -12.30
N PHE A 700 5.95 20.49 -13.06
CA PHE A 700 4.91 20.42 -14.06
C PHE A 700 3.54 20.27 -13.38
N LEU A 701 2.58 21.11 -13.79
CA LEU A 701 1.24 21.16 -13.18
C LEU A 701 0.52 19.81 -13.30
N HIS A 702 0.65 19.16 -14.46
CA HIS A 702 -0.02 17.92 -14.78
C HIS A 702 0.89 16.69 -14.62
N ARG A 703 1.92 16.78 -13.77
CA ARG A 703 2.90 15.71 -13.49
C ARG A 703 2.31 14.38 -13.03
N THR A 704 1.04 14.34 -12.64
CA THR A 704 0.32 13.13 -12.21
C THR A 704 -0.77 12.68 -13.20
N SER A 705 -0.81 13.28 -14.39
CA SER A 705 -1.73 12.89 -15.46
C SER A 705 -1.22 11.63 -16.15
N ASP A 706 -1.95 10.53 -16.03
CA ASP A 706 -1.76 9.32 -16.83
C ASP A 706 -1.87 9.61 -18.33
N GLN A 707 -2.87 10.40 -18.72
CA GLN A 707 -3.08 10.80 -20.11
C GLN A 707 -1.85 11.50 -20.70
N HIS A 708 -1.20 12.40 -19.95
CA HIS A 708 0.00 13.07 -20.42
C HIS A 708 1.11 12.08 -20.80
N TYR A 709 1.52 11.19 -19.89
CA TYR A 709 2.63 10.28 -20.17
C TYR A 709 2.28 9.19 -21.19
N ILE A 710 1.05 8.68 -21.20
CA ILE A 710 0.60 7.74 -22.23
C ILE A 710 0.63 8.43 -23.60
N ALA A 711 0.13 9.67 -23.70
CA ALA A 711 0.15 10.44 -24.94
C ALA A 711 1.57 10.83 -25.36
N MET A 712 2.52 11.02 -24.44
CA MET A 712 3.94 11.22 -24.78
C MET A 712 4.57 9.97 -25.39
N VAL A 713 4.35 8.80 -24.80
CA VAL A 713 4.85 7.53 -25.36
C VAL A 713 4.25 7.26 -26.73
N TRP A 714 2.95 7.52 -26.90
CA TRP A 714 2.30 7.41 -28.21
C TRP A 714 2.84 8.45 -29.21
N ALA A 715 3.05 9.69 -28.80
CA ALA A 715 3.62 10.72 -29.67
C ALA A 715 5.02 10.35 -30.18
N ARG A 716 5.85 9.65 -29.37
CA ARG A 716 7.15 9.11 -29.81
C ARG A 716 7.00 8.08 -30.91
N GLN A 717 6.07 7.14 -30.73
CA GLN A 717 5.72 6.15 -31.75
C GLN A 717 5.30 6.83 -33.05
N GLU A 718 4.36 7.79 -32.99
CA GLU A 718 3.85 8.46 -34.19
C GLU A 718 4.88 9.38 -34.85
N GLN A 719 5.79 9.97 -34.07
CA GLN A 719 6.95 10.69 -34.60
C GLN A 719 7.85 9.75 -35.42
N GLU A 720 8.17 8.56 -34.90
CA GLU A 720 8.94 7.55 -35.62
C GLU A 720 8.24 7.13 -36.91
N ARG A 721 6.94 6.82 -36.84
CA ARG A 721 6.12 6.46 -38.01
C ARG A 721 6.09 7.58 -39.06
N THR A 722 5.97 8.83 -38.64
CA THR A 722 6.00 10.00 -39.53
C THR A 722 7.36 10.15 -40.23
N HIS A 723 8.47 9.98 -39.51
CA HIS A 723 9.81 10.05 -40.09
C HIS A 723 10.07 8.90 -41.09
N LEU A 724 9.60 7.70 -40.78
CA LEU A 724 9.68 6.53 -41.66
C LEU A 724 8.87 6.74 -42.93
N ALA A 725 7.61 7.17 -42.82
CA ALA A 725 6.76 7.47 -43.97
C ALA A 725 7.35 8.60 -44.85
N ALA A 726 8.02 9.57 -44.24
CA ALA A 726 8.68 10.67 -44.94
C ALA A 726 10.09 10.33 -45.49
N ASN A 727 10.60 9.10 -45.28
CA ASN A 727 11.95 8.67 -45.67
C ASN A 727 13.09 9.56 -45.13
N ILE A 728 12.91 10.19 -43.96
CA ILE A 728 13.89 11.09 -43.32
C ILE A 728 14.90 10.25 -42.51
N THR A 729 15.70 9.43 -43.20
CA THR A 729 17.00 8.80 -42.83
C THR A 729 17.15 7.88 -41.60
N LYS A 730 17.80 6.74 -41.87
CA LYS A 730 18.45 5.73 -40.99
C LYS A 730 19.58 6.26 -40.06
N ASP A 731 19.58 7.55 -39.71
CA ASP A 731 20.68 8.22 -38.99
C ASP A 731 20.21 8.88 -37.68
N VAL A 732 19.10 8.38 -37.10
CA VAL A 732 18.69 8.71 -35.74
C VAL A 732 19.47 7.81 -34.77
N SER A 733 20.13 8.46 -33.82
CA SER A 733 20.99 7.90 -32.80
C SER A 733 20.41 6.67 -32.10
N THR A 734 21.31 5.82 -31.62
CA THR A 734 21.17 4.58 -30.84
C THR A 734 20.44 4.71 -29.49
N GLU A 735 19.50 5.65 -29.31
CA GLU A 735 18.60 5.67 -28.17
C GLU A 735 17.34 4.85 -28.48
N ALA A 736 16.86 4.12 -27.48
CA ALA A 736 15.93 2.99 -27.62
C ALA A 736 14.68 3.31 -28.46
N SER A 737 14.33 2.43 -29.40
CA SER A 737 13.14 2.59 -30.27
C SER A 737 11.79 2.48 -29.55
N HIS A 738 10.75 3.10 -30.12
CA HIS A 738 9.45 3.37 -29.48
C HIS A 738 8.19 2.79 -30.19
N GLU A 739 8.24 1.61 -30.82
CA GLU A 739 7.03 0.96 -31.37
C GLU A 739 6.27 0.14 -30.29
N TYR A 740 5.03 0.55 -29.97
CA TYR A 740 4.19 -0.03 -28.92
C TYR A 740 2.79 -0.46 -29.38
N HIS A 741 2.52 -0.40 -30.69
CA HIS A 741 1.25 -0.76 -31.33
C HIS A 741 0.01 0.05 -30.88
N VAL A 742 0.19 1.32 -30.49
CA VAL A 742 -0.90 2.18 -30.00
C VAL A 742 -1.68 2.84 -31.14
N ALA A 743 -3.02 2.89 -31.01
CA ALA A 743 -3.94 3.65 -31.85
C ALA A 743 -5.13 4.24 -31.07
N ILE A 744 -5.91 5.13 -31.70
CA ILE A 744 -7.09 5.79 -31.10
C ILE A 744 -8.38 5.57 -31.90
N ASP A 745 -9.53 5.61 -31.21
CA ASP A 745 -10.87 5.41 -31.77
C ASP A 745 -11.52 6.71 -32.29
N HIS A 746 -11.00 7.23 -33.42
CA HIS A 746 -11.50 8.48 -34.03
C HIS A 746 -13.02 8.48 -34.30
N ASP A 747 -13.57 7.34 -34.72
CA ASP A 747 -14.98 7.20 -35.12
C ASP A 747 -15.94 6.98 -33.93
N SER A 748 -15.39 6.81 -32.72
CA SER A 748 -16.12 6.32 -31.55
C SER A 748 -16.85 5.01 -31.82
N ASP A 749 -16.19 4.08 -32.52
CA ASP A 749 -16.71 2.74 -32.81
C ASP A 749 -16.95 1.95 -31.52
N VAL A 750 -16.07 2.16 -30.54
CA VAL A 750 -15.98 1.45 -29.26
C VAL A 750 -16.27 2.40 -28.09
N PHE A 751 -15.60 3.56 -28.07
CA PHE A 751 -15.62 4.51 -26.95
C PHE A 751 -16.15 5.88 -27.40
N MET A 752 -17.31 6.29 -26.88
CA MET A 752 -17.83 7.65 -27.05
C MET A 752 -17.54 8.49 -25.81
N LEU A 753 -16.85 9.61 -25.99
CA LEU A 753 -16.59 10.59 -24.93
C LEU A 753 -17.61 11.71 -25.02
N SER A 754 -17.94 12.37 -23.90
CA SER A 754 -18.87 13.51 -23.88
C SER A 754 -18.20 14.87 -24.10
N SER A 755 -16.90 15.00 -23.81
CA SER A 755 -16.15 16.26 -23.94
C SER A 755 -16.30 16.87 -25.34
N TRP A 756 -16.94 18.03 -25.42
CA TRP A 756 -17.23 18.80 -26.66
C TRP A 756 -17.97 18.03 -27.77
N SER A 757 -18.45 16.82 -27.49
CA SER A 757 -19.18 15.98 -28.42
C SER A 757 -20.68 15.96 -28.12
N GLN A 758 -21.12 16.62 -27.03
CA GLN A 758 -22.52 16.59 -26.56
C GLN A 758 -23.54 16.98 -27.63
N PRO A 759 -23.28 17.99 -28.50
CA PRO A 759 -24.20 18.33 -29.59
C PRO A 759 -24.41 17.19 -30.60
N TYR A 760 -23.48 16.24 -30.65
CA TYR A 760 -23.46 15.12 -31.60
C TYR A 760 -23.84 13.79 -30.94
N ILE A 761 -24.36 13.82 -29.69
CA ILE A 761 -24.89 12.65 -29.00
C ILE A 761 -26.40 12.79 -28.87
N VAL A 762 -27.13 11.80 -29.38
CA VAL A 762 -28.59 11.70 -29.20
C VAL A 762 -28.96 10.35 -28.63
N TRP A 763 -30.01 10.32 -27.80
CA TRP A 763 -30.66 9.08 -27.38
C TRP A 763 -31.90 8.87 -28.26
N MET A 764 -31.88 7.83 -29.09
CA MET A 764 -32.94 7.58 -30.07
C MET A 764 -33.21 6.08 -30.26
N THR A 765 -34.41 5.77 -30.75
CA THR A 765 -34.76 4.44 -31.28
C THR A 765 -34.53 4.42 -32.79
N PHE A 766 -34.40 3.22 -33.36
CA PHE A 766 -34.16 3.00 -34.79
C PHE A 766 -35.36 2.37 -35.51
N ASP A 767 -36.41 1.97 -34.78
CA ASP A 767 -37.69 1.57 -35.38
C ASP A 767 -38.53 2.80 -35.76
N HIS A 768 -38.50 3.16 -37.04
CA HIS A 768 -39.31 4.25 -37.61
C HIS A 768 -40.61 3.72 -38.24
N SER A 769 -41.39 2.95 -37.51
CA SER A 769 -42.72 2.49 -37.93
C SER A 769 -43.78 3.60 -38.02
N ALA A 770 -43.42 4.88 -37.79
CA ALA A 770 -44.35 6.03 -37.81
C ALA A 770 -43.95 7.25 -38.68
N MET A 771 -43.11 7.11 -39.72
CA MET A 771 -43.04 8.15 -40.77
C MET A 771 -43.00 7.53 -42.18
N ARG A 772 -44.15 7.59 -42.85
CA ARG A 772 -44.32 7.27 -44.27
C ARG A 772 -43.40 8.16 -45.13
N THR A 773 -42.60 7.51 -45.96
CA THR A 773 -41.73 8.02 -47.05
C THR A 773 -42.44 8.97 -48.04
N PRO A 774 -41.67 9.78 -48.81
CA PRO A 774 -41.37 9.32 -50.17
C PRO A 774 -39.92 9.53 -50.68
N SER A 775 -39.57 8.65 -51.61
CA SER A 775 -38.51 8.72 -52.63
C SER A 775 -37.07 8.41 -52.23
N ALA A 776 -36.77 7.11 -52.31
CA ALA A 776 -35.44 6.55 -52.42
C ALA A 776 -34.88 6.77 -53.84
N THR A 777 -34.18 7.88 -54.07
CA THR A 777 -33.25 8.04 -55.20
C THR A 777 -32.15 9.03 -54.83
N GLN A 778 -31.30 8.68 -53.86
CA GLN A 778 -29.94 9.20 -53.77
C GLN A 778 -29.16 8.34 -52.77
N ARG A 779 -28.05 7.76 -53.23
CA ARG A 779 -26.95 7.32 -52.35
C ARG A 779 -26.42 8.58 -51.68
N SER A 780 -27.08 9.02 -50.61
CA SER A 780 -26.69 10.23 -49.90
C SER A 780 -25.64 9.85 -48.87
N LYS A 781 -24.47 10.48 -48.97
CA LYS A 781 -23.56 10.70 -47.84
C LYS A 781 -24.39 11.04 -46.59
N HIS A 782 -23.95 10.54 -45.43
CA HIS A 782 -24.49 10.90 -44.12
C HIS A 782 -24.81 12.39 -44.11
N ASP A 783 -26.09 12.73 -43.95
CA ASP A 783 -26.52 14.09 -43.66
C ASP A 783 -26.71 14.14 -42.15
N PRO A 784 -25.77 14.71 -41.37
CA PRO A 784 -25.86 14.77 -39.92
C PRO A 784 -27.13 15.49 -39.42
N ASN A 785 -27.86 16.17 -40.31
CA ASN A 785 -29.15 16.81 -40.00
C ASN A 785 -30.38 15.88 -40.14
N ARG A 786 -30.20 14.61 -40.54
CA ARG A 786 -31.31 13.66 -40.82
C ARG A 786 -31.24 12.42 -39.94
N LEU A 787 -31.49 12.60 -38.65
CA LEU A 787 -31.54 11.53 -37.65
C LEU A 787 -32.54 10.42 -38.03
N ASP A 788 -33.64 10.76 -38.71
CA ASP A 788 -34.66 9.83 -39.22
C ASP A 788 -34.15 8.82 -40.26
N ARG A 789 -32.93 9.00 -40.78
CA ARG A 789 -32.30 8.11 -41.77
C ARG A 789 -31.26 7.18 -41.15
N LEU A 790 -30.89 7.38 -39.89
CA LEU A 790 -29.92 6.52 -39.21
C LEU A 790 -30.51 5.12 -39.02
N LYS A 791 -29.68 4.09 -39.25
CA LYS A 791 -30.07 2.68 -39.14
C LYS A 791 -29.11 1.95 -38.23
N LEU A 792 -29.65 1.00 -37.47
CA LEU A 792 -28.85 0.14 -36.63
C LEU A 792 -28.03 -0.85 -37.47
N GLY A 793 -26.78 -1.09 -37.07
CA GLY A 793 -25.84 -1.95 -37.79
C GLY A 793 -26.20 -3.45 -37.76
N PRO A 794 -25.63 -4.25 -38.68
CA PRO A 794 -25.83 -5.70 -38.70
C PRO A 794 -25.33 -6.39 -37.43
N ASP A 795 -24.25 -5.87 -36.84
CA ASP A 795 -23.67 -6.31 -35.57
C ASP A 795 -24.67 -6.30 -34.41
N LEU A 796 -25.66 -5.40 -34.42
CA LEU A 796 -26.73 -5.32 -33.42
C LEU A 796 -28.03 -5.98 -33.88
N THR A 797 -28.38 -5.89 -35.15
CA THR A 797 -29.63 -6.48 -35.66
C THR A 797 -29.57 -8.00 -35.77
N SER A 798 -28.36 -8.59 -35.88
CA SER A 798 -28.17 -10.05 -35.84
C SER A 798 -27.96 -10.60 -34.43
N LEU A 799 -27.82 -9.73 -33.42
CA LEU A 799 -27.62 -10.16 -32.04
C LEU A 799 -28.90 -10.69 -31.42
N GLN A 800 -28.73 -11.48 -30.35
CA GLN A 800 -29.85 -11.81 -29.47
C GLN A 800 -30.50 -10.53 -28.95
N ARG A 801 -31.81 -10.58 -28.77
CA ARG A 801 -32.62 -9.47 -28.28
C ARG A 801 -32.06 -8.94 -26.94
N PRO A 802 -32.20 -7.62 -26.67
CA PRO A 802 -31.68 -7.01 -25.45
C PRO A 802 -32.30 -7.60 -24.16
N PHE A 803 -33.55 -8.05 -24.23
CA PHE A 803 -34.23 -8.72 -23.13
C PHE A 803 -34.15 -10.24 -23.28
N PRO A 804 -33.75 -10.99 -22.24
CA PRO A 804 -33.67 -12.44 -22.29
C PRO A 804 -35.06 -13.09 -22.30
N ASP A 805 -35.20 -14.17 -23.09
CA ASP A 805 -36.42 -14.98 -23.10
C ASP A 805 -36.64 -15.58 -21.70
N THR A 806 -37.72 -15.14 -21.06
CA THR A 806 -38.05 -15.49 -19.66
C THR A 806 -39.46 -16.09 -19.59
N PRO A 807 -39.77 -16.90 -18.56
CA PRO A 807 -41.10 -17.49 -18.42
C PRO A 807 -42.19 -16.41 -18.41
N ARG A 808 -43.40 -16.73 -18.89
CA ARG A 808 -44.56 -15.80 -19.09
C ARG A 808 -44.91 -14.88 -17.91
N ASN A 809 -44.41 -15.13 -16.71
CA ASN A 809 -44.65 -14.35 -15.49
C ASN A 809 -43.51 -13.34 -15.17
N SER A 810 -42.59 -13.07 -16.10
CA SER A 810 -41.52 -12.07 -15.91
C SER A 810 -42.03 -10.64 -16.08
N SER A 811 -41.49 -9.69 -15.31
CA SER A 811 -41.70 -8.25 -15.52
C SER A 811 -40.93 -7.66 -16.72
N LEU A 812 -40.15 -8.49 -17.44
CA LEU A 812 -39.34 -8.05 -18.58
C LEU A 812 -40.15 -8.03 -19.88
N PRO A 813 -40.01 -6.97 -20.71
CA PRO A 813 -40.60 -6.91 -22.04
C PRO A 813 -40.16 -8.10 -22.91
N GLN A 814 -41.14 -8.69 -23.60
CA GLN A 814 -40.88 -9.75 -24.57
C GLN A 814 -40.89 -9.15 -25.98
N GLN A 815 -40.14 -9.76 -26.90
CA GLN A 815 -40.15 -9.42 -28.33
C GLN A 815 -39.61 -8.04 -28.72
N ILE A 816 -39.01 -7.29 -27.78
CA ILE A 816 -38.28 -6.04 -28.05
C ILE A 816 -36.93 -6.38 -28.70
N THR A 817 -36.62 -5.73 -29.81
CA THR A 817 -35.34 -5.83 -30.53
C THR A 817 -34.39 -4.68 -30.15
N TRP A 818 -33.14 -4.75 -30.60
CA TRP A 818 -32.20 -3.63 -30.41
C TRP A 818 -32.61 -2.35 -31.16
N ALA A 819 -33.47 -2.44 -32.18
CA ALA A 819 -33.97 -1.26 -32.88
C ALA A 819 -35.05 -0.50 -32.09
N ASP A 820 -35.74 -1.20 -31.20
CA ASP A 820 -36.87 -0.66 -30.42
C ASP A 820 -36.41 0.05 -29.14
N VAL A 821 -35.17 -0.16 -28.70
CA VAL A 821 -34.63 0.43 -27.48
C VAL A 821 -33.94 1.77 -27.76
N ILE A 822 -33.98 2.67 -26.77
CA ILE A 822 -33.33 3.97 -26.85
C ILE A 822 -31.82 3.84 -26.66
N LEU A 823 -31.04 4.19 -27.68
CA LEU A 823 -29.59 4.09 -27.65
C LEU A 823 -28.96 5.47 -27.83
N GLY A 824 -27.99 5.77 -26.96
CA GLY A 824 -27.01 6.80 -27.19
C GLY A 824 -26.26 6.52 -28.49
N THR A 825 -26.31 7.49 -29.39
CA THR A 825 -25.86 7.38 -30.77
C THR A 825 -25.03 8.60 -31.12
N ASN A 826 -23.83 8.37 -31.66
CA ASN A 826 -23.04 9.40 -32.29
C ASN A 826 -23.71 9.77 -33.61
N THR A 827 -24.26 10.98 -33.71
CA THR A 827 -25.01 11.44 -34.89
C THR A 827 -24.12 11.70 -36.11
N VAL A 828 -22.83 11.92 -35.87
CA VAL A 828 -21.82 12.12 -36.91
C VAL A 828 -21.51 10.79 -37.61
N THR A 829 -21.21 9.73 -36.86
CA THR A 829 -20.90 8.42 -37.45
C THR A 829 -22.15 7.57 -37.67
N GLY A 830 -23.28 7.95 -37.07
CA GLY A 830 -24.55 7.22 -37.10
C GLY A 830 -24.52 5.92 -36.30
N LYS A 831 -23.54 5.75 -35.41
CA LYS A 831 -23.31 4.52 -34.66
C LYS A 831 -23.75 4.65 -33.22
N ALA A 832 -24.53 3.67 -32.75
CA ALA A 832 -24.75 3.46 -31.32
C ALA A 832 -23.45 2.96 -30.69
N PHE A 833 -22.92 3.67 -29.69
CA PHE A 833 -21.63 3.35 -29.09
C PHE A 833 -21.75 2.25 -28.00
N PRO A 834 -20.76 1.35 -27.88
CA PRO A 834 -20.73 0.35 -26.79
C PRO A 834 -20.47 0.94 -25.42
N ALA A 835 -19.54 1.89 -25.30
CA ALA A 835 -19.16 2.51 -24.04
C ALA A 835 -19.28 4.03 -24.12
N TYR A 836 -19.78 4.64 -23.05
CA TYR A 836 -19.96 6.08 -22.94
C TYR A 836 -19.20 6.64 -21.74
N HIS A 837 -18.23 7.52 -22.00
CA HIS A 837 -17.39 8.17 -21.00
C HIS A 837 -17.79 9.65 -20.87
N VAL A 838 -18.22 10.07 -19.68
CA VAL A 838 -18.75 11.41 -19.43
C VAL A 838 -17.75 12.25 -18.66
N THR A 839 -17.23 13.32 -19.24
CA THR A 839 -16.16 14.15 -18.64
C THR A 839 -16.67 15.47 -18.02
N GLU A 840 -17.99 15.65 -17.92
CA GLU A 840 -18.68 16.88 -17.47
C GLU A 840 -19.03 16.92 -15.96
N LEU A 841 -19.57 18.08 -15.51
CA LEU A 841 -20.03 18.34 -14.14
C LEU A 841 -21.10 17.34 -13.64
N THR A 842 -21.10 17.08 -12.33
CA THR A 842 -21.90 16.04 -11.65
C THR A 842 -23.40 16.07 -11.95
N GLU A 843 -24.02 17.25 -12.11
CA GLU A 843 -25.46 17.39 -12.37
C GLU A 843 -25.90 16.79 -13.71
N THR A 844 -24.99 16.73 -14.70
CA THR A 844 -25.25 16.14 -16.02
C THR A 844 -25.22 14.61 -15.99
N LEU A 845 -24.48 14.01 -15.04
CA LEU A 845 -24.32 12.55 -14.94
C LEU A 845 -25.65 11.86 -14.59
N ASP A 846 -26.43 12.43 -13.68
CA ASP A 846 -27.71 11.85 -13.26
C ASP A 846 -28.75 11.89 -14.38
N ALA A 847 -28.86 13.02 -15.07
CA ALA A 847 -29.78 13.16 -16.20
C ALA A 847 -29.47 12.17 -17.33
N ARG A 848 -28.18 11.97 -17.65
CA ARG A 848 -27.75 11.03 -18.71
C ARG A 848 -27.91 9.57 -18.31
N TRP A 849 -27.67 9.22 -17.04
CA TRP A 849 -27.86 7.86 -16.52
C TRP A 849 -29.31 7.37 -16.74
N LEU A 850 -30.28 8.26 -16.51
CA LEU A 850 -31.71 7.96 -16.68
C LEU A 850 -32.11 7.65 -18.13
N LEU A 851 -31.29 8.01 -19.12
CA LEU A 851 -31.56 7.75 -20.54
C LEU A 851 -31.13 6.34 -20.99
N MET A 852 -30.42 5.59 -20.16
CA MET A 852 -29.96 4.25 -20.55
C MET A 852 -31.13 3.28 -20.75
N TRP A 853 -31.12 2.51 -21.82
CA TRP A 853 -32.26 1.66 -22.24
C TRP A 853 -32.74 0.67 -21.16
N PHE A 854 -31.85 0.24 -20.29
CA PHE A 854 -32.13 -0.76 -19.27
C PHE A 854 -32.74 -0.19 -17.99
N GLN A 855 -32.82 1.14 -17.82
CA GLN A 855 -33.17 1.76 -16.53
C GLN A 855 -34.51 1.26 -15.96
N ALA A 856 -35.56 1.27 -16.79
CA ALA A 856 -36.90 0.86 -16.36
C ALA A 856 -37.00 -0.59 -15.88
N HIS A 857 -36.02 -1.43 -16.21
CA HIS A 857 -36.01 -2.87 -15.91
C HIS A 857 -34.69 -3.33 -15.28
N GLY A 858 -33.92 -2.40 -14.72
CA GLY A 858 -32.51 -2.61 -14.41
C GLY A 858 -32.26 -3.78 -13.47
N ARG A 859 -33.03 -3.88 -12.39
CA ARG A 859 -32.88 -4.93 -11.38
C ARG A 859 -33.27 -6.31 -11.91
N ALA A 860 -34.34 -6.38 -12.69
CA ALA A 860 -34.81 -7.61 -13.30
C ALA A 860 -33.83 -8.14 -14.36
N LEU A 861 -33.29 -7.25 -15.20
CA LEU A 861 -32.28 -7.57 -16.22
C LEU A 861 -30.98 -8.08 -15.59
N LEU A 862 -30.48 -7.39 -14.56
CA LEU A 862 -29.28 -7.79 -13.82
C LEU A 862 -29.37 -9.23 -13.32
N ARG A 863 -30.50 -9.58 -12.69
CA ARG A 863 -30.75 -10.92 -12.16
C ARG A 863 -30.90 -11.98 -13.24
N ALA A 864 -31.58 -11.64 -14.34
CA ALA A 864 -31.77 -12.56 -15.47
C ALA A 864 -30.43 -12.92 -16.13
N GLN A 865 -29.56 -11.93 -16.38
CA GLN A 865 -28.22 -12.17 -16.94
C GLN A 865 -27.35 -12.99 -15.99
N ARG A 866 -27.41 -12.70 -14.69
CA ARG A 866 -26.69 -13.47 -13.69
C ARG A 866 -27.11 -14.94 -13.66
N ALA A 867 -28.41 -15.22 -13.70
CA ALA A 867 -28.93 -16.58 -13.74
C ALA A 867 -28.44 -17.35 -14.97
N ARG A 868 -28.43 -16.71 -16.15
CA ARG A 868 -27.91 -17.27 -17.40
C ARG A 868 -26.43 -17.67 -17.28
N ARG A 869 -25.58 -16.80 -16.70
CA ARG A 869 -24.14 -17.06 -16.49
C ARG A 869 -23.89 -18.24 -15.54
N VAL A 870 -24.62 -18.30 -14.42
CA VAL A 870 -24.49 -19.40 -13.46
C VAL A 870 -24.92 -20.74 -14.08
N ALA A 871 -26.01 -20.74 -14.86
CA ALA A 871 -26.46 -21.93 -15.58
C ALA A 871 -25.40 -22.44 -16.59
N ALA A 872 -24.77 -21.55 -17.35
CA ALA A 872 -23.75 -21.88 -18.35
C ALA A 872 -22.45 -22.48 -17.77
N THR A 873 -22.18 -22.28 -16.47
CA THR A 873 -20.96 -22.76 -15.79
C THR A 873 -21.23 -23.95 -14.84
N SER A 874 -22.47 -24.44 -14.79
CA SER A 874 -22.91 -25.48 -13.84
C SER A 874 -22.55 -26.92 -14.26
N THR A 875 -22.18 -27.14 -15.52
CA THR A 875 -21.94 -28.49 -16.09
C THR A 875 -20.49 -28.97 -15.99
N ASP A 876 -19.53 -28.08 -15.70
CA ASP A 876 -18.11 -28.42 -15.49
C ASP A 876 -17.49 -27.47 -14.45
N ALA A 877 -16.87 -28.04 -13.41
CA ALA A 877 -16.23 -27.30 -12.33
C ALA A 877 -15.01 -26.45 -12.80
N HIS A 878 -14.50 -26.71 -14.01
CA HIS A 878 -13.40 -25.97 -14.63
C HIS A 878 -13.83 -25.12 -15.84
N ALA A 879 -15.10 -25.14 -16.27
CA ALA A 879 -15.53 -24.35 -17.42
C ALA A 879 -15.59 -22.86 -17.13
N GLU A 880 -14.89 -22.08 -17.96
CA GLU A 880 -15.01 -20.63 -18.04
C GLU A 880 -16.18 -20.27 -18.98
N ALA A 881 -16.97 -19.26 -18.62
CA ALA A 881 -18.11 -18.87 -19.46
C ALA A 881 -17.64 -18.17 -20.72
N VAL A 882 -18.21 -18.52 -21.87
CA VAL A 882 -17.99 -17.78 -23.11
C VAL A 882 -18.73 -16.45 -23.06
N VAL A 883 -18.01 -15.35 -23.27
CA VAL A 883 -18.58 -13.99 -23.28
C VAL A 883 -18.71 -13.43 -24.69
N ALA A 884 -17.87 -13.89 -25.61
CA ALA A 884 -17.95 -13.52 -27.03
C ALA A 884 -17.29 -14.61 -27.89
N GLU A 885 -17.75 -14.73 -29.14
CA GLU A 885 -17.10 -15.52 -30.18
C GLU A 885 -16.91 -14.61 -31.40
N VAL A 886 -15.68 -14.15 -31.60
CA VAL A 886 -15.34 -13.14 -32.60
C VAL A 886 -14.21 -13.68 -33.45
N ARG A 887 -14.38 -13.63 -34.78
CA ARG A 887 -13.35 -14.01 -35.77
C ARG A 887 -12.72 -15.39 -35.52
N GLY A 888 -13.53 -16.37 -35.12
CA GLY A 888 -13.08 -17.75 -34.87
C GLY A 888 -12.33 -17.94 -33.55
N VAL A 889 -12.33 -16.94 -32.65
CA VAL A 889 -11.78 -17.01 -31.30
C VAL A 889 -12.91 -16.95 -30.29
N ARG A 890 -12.83 -17.83 -29.29
CA ARG A 890 -13.74 -17.85 -28.15
C ARG A 890 -13.10 -17.09 -27.00
N TYR A 891 -13.74 -15.99 -26.59
CA TYR A 891 -13.34 -15.22 -25.43
C TYR A 891 -14.07 -15.73 -24.19
N THR A 892 -13.30 -16.11 -23.17
CA THR A 892 -13.82 -16.67 -21.92
C THR A 892 -13.61 -15.73 -20.74
N THR A 893 -14.43 -15.89 -19.71
CA THR A 893 -14.27 -15.16 -18.45
C THR A 893 -12.98 -15.58 -17.75
N VAL A 894 -12.07 -14.65 -17.51
CA VAL A 894 -10.91 -14.90 -16.65
C VAL A 894 -11.23 -14.54 -15.20
N HIS A 895 -10.99 -15.46 -14.28
CA HIS A 895 -11.06 -15.18 -12.84
C HIS A 895 -9.73 -14.59 -12.35
N ALA A 896 -9.78 -13.69 -11.36
CA ALA A 896 -8.55 -13.10 -10.81
C ALA A 896 -7.58 -14.19 -10.32
N HIS A 897 -6.30 -14.07 -10.69
CA HIS A 897 -5.26 -15.12 -10.67
C HIS A 897 -4.92 -15.70 -9.27
N ARG A 898 -5.57 -15.19 -8.21
CA ARG A 898 -5.40 -15.60 -6.80
C ARG A 898 -6.69 -16.11 -6.14
N GLY A 899 -7.76 -16.30 -6.92
CA GLY A 899 -9.03 -16.85 -6.46
C GLY A 899 -8.87 -18.30 -6.02
N ASN A 900 -8.95 -18.54 -4.70
CA ASN A 900 -8.99 -19.91 -4.19
C ASN A 900 -10.33 -20.60 -4.52
N ARG A 901 -10.41 -21.92 -4.32
CA ARG A 901 -11.62 -22.72 -4.58
C ARG A 901 -12.88 -22.16 -3.91
N GLN A 902 -12.74 -21.52 -2.75
CA GLN A 902 -13.86 -20.90 -2.04
C GLN A 902 -14.35 -19.62 -2.72
N GLN A 903 -13.44 -18.77 -3.23
CA GLN A 903 -13.82 -17.56 -3.97
C GLN A 903 -14.49 -17.91 -5.30
N ASN A 904 -13.97 -18.93 -6.01
CA ASN A 904 -14.61 -19.44 -7.24
C ASN A 904 -16.01 -20.00 -6.95
N SER A 905 -16.18 -20.71 -5.83
CA SER A 905 -17.50 -21.17 -5.39
C SER A 905 -18.45 -20.02 -5.06
N ARG A 906 -17.96 -18.94 -4.42
CA ARG A 906 -18.76 -17.72 -4.17
C ARG A 906 -19.16 -17.02 -5.46
N ALA A 907 -18.23 -16.93 -6.41
CA ALA A 907 -18.48 -16.35 -7.73
C ALA A 907 -19.51 -17.14 -8.55
N ARG A 908 -19.71 -18.42 -8.25
CA ARG A 908 -20.71 -19.30 -8.91
C ARG A 908 -21.96 -19.57 -8.07
N ASP A 909 -22.04 -19.02 -6.86
CA ASP A 909 -23.18 -19.21 -5.98
C ASP A 909 -24.43 -18.56 -6.58
N TRP A 910 -25.47 -19.38 -6.81
CA TRP A 910 -26.75 -18.95 -7.37
C TRP A 910 -27.50 -17.98 -6.44
N ARG A 911 -27.17 -17.98 -5.13
CA ARG A 911 -27.74 -17.04 -4.15
C ARG A 911 -27.22 -15.61 -4.34
N ASN A 912 -26.09 -15.44 -5.03
CA ASN A 912 -25.58 -14.13 -5.42
C ASN A 912 -26.28 -13.63 -6.69
N VAL A 913 -27.57 -13.34 -6.55
CA VAL A 913 -28.50 -13.04 -7.66
C VAL A 913 -28.15 -11.80 -8.47
N ASN A 914 -27.39 -10.86 -7.90
CA ASN A 914 -26.97 -9.62 -8.57
C ASN A 914 -25.51 -9.65 -9.04
N GLY A 915 -24.80 -10.78 -8.91
CA GLY A 915 -23.38 -10.88 -9.31
C GLY A 915 -22.42 -10.18 -8.34
N GLY A 916 -21.33 -9.63 -8.86
CA GLY A 916 -20.24 -9.06 -8.08
C GLY A 916 -19.03 -8.66 -8.92
N ALA A 917 -17.89 -8.48 -8.25
CA ALA A 917 -16.61 -8.18 -8.85
C ALA A 917 -15.49 -8.93 -8.13
N TRP A 918 -14.37 -9.12 -8.82
CA TRP A 918 -13.13 -9.61 -8.26
C TRP A 918 -12.26 -8.45 -7.81
N SER A 919 -11.51 -8.60 -6.73
CA SER A 919 -10.32 -7.77 -6.53
C SER A 919 -9.14 -8.39 -7.30
N ASP A 920 -8.20 -7.56 -7.71
CA ASP A 920 -6.84 -7.96 -8.10
C ASP A 920 -6.17 -9.00 -7.16
N LEU A 921 -6.49 -8.98 -5.86
CA LEU A 921 -6.04 -9.98 -4.87
C LEU A 921 -6.78 -11.33 -4.94
N GLY A 922 -7.69 -11.56 -5.89
CA GLY A 922 -8.40 -12.83 -6.05
C GLY A 922 -9.62 -13.00 -5.15
N LYS A 923 -10.11 -11.94 -4.50
CA LYS A 923 -11.30 -12.00 -3.63
C LYS A 923 -12.55 -11.67 -4.44
N TYR A 924 -13.55 -12.55 -4.38
CA TYR A 924 -14.86 -12.26 -4.96
C TYR A 924 -15.72 -11.46 -3.96
N MET A 925 -16.28 -10.36 -4.45
CA MET A 925 -17.09 -9.42 -3.68
C MET A 925 -18.46 -9.33 -4.33
N THR A 926 -19.49 -9.65 -3.55
CA THR A 926 -20.86 -9.67 -4.06
C THR A 926 -21.38 -8.26 -4.28
N TRP A 927 -22.32 -8.10 -5.19
CA TRP A 927 -23.07 -6.87 -5.40
C TRP A 927 -23.57 -6.26 -4.09
N ASN A 928 -24.20 -7.06 -3.22
CA ASN A 928 -24.73 -6.58 -1.95
C ASN A 928 -23.64 -5.96 -1.05
N LYS A 929 -22.40 -6.44 -1.16
CA LYS A 929 -21.28 -5.85 -0.43
C LYS A 929 -20.79 -4.55 -1.08
N LEU A 930 -20.79 -4.50 -2.41
CA LEU A 930 -20.23 -3.39 -3.17
C LEU A 930 -21.21 -2.22 -3.28
N CYS A 931 -22.49 -2.49 -3.52
CA CYS A 931 -23.44 -1.52 -4.05
C CYS A 931 -24.76 -1.39 -3.27
N ALA A 932 -25.00 -2.19 -2.21
CA ALA A 932 -26.25 -2.12 -1.46
C ALA A 932 -26.61 -0.70 -0.97
N ALA A 933 -25.61 0.08 -0.54
CA ALA A 933 -25.81 1.45 -0.06
C ALA A 933 -26.28 2.42 -1.15
N ASN A 934 -25.91 2.17 -2.42
CA ASN A 934 -26.17 3.08 -3.54
C ASN A 934 -27.31 2.58 -4.44
N GLU A 935 -28.01 1.49 -4.08
CA GLU A 935 -29.03 0.89 -4.95
C GLU A 935 -30.15 1.88 -5.32
N HIS A 936 -30.52 2.76 -4.41
CA HIS A 936 -31.57 3.76 -4.61
C HIS A 936 -31.19 4.87 -5.61
N GLU A 937 -29.90 5.04 -5.92
CA GLU A 937 -29.39 5.99 -6.93
C GLU A 937 -29.03 5.30 -8.26
N VAL A 938 -29.01 3.97 -8.27
CA VAL A 938 -28.66 3.13 -9.42
C VAL A 938 -29.92 2.61 -10.10
N PHE A 939 -30.91 2.17 -9.33
CA PHE A 939 -32.17 1.64 -9.81
C PHE A 939 -33.29 2.67 -9.64
N VAL A 940 -34.16 2.73 -10.65
CA VAL A 940 -35.36 3.60 -10.65
C VAL A 940 -36.62 2.82 -10.26
N ASP A 941 -36.53 1.48 -10.12
CA ASP A 941 -37.66 0.55 -9.98
C ASP A 941 -38.06 0.17 -8.55
#